data_AF-A0A538P979-F1
#
_entry.id   AF-A0A538P979-F1
#
_cell.length_a   1.000
_cell.length_b   1.000
_cell.length_c   1.000
_cell.angle_alpha   90.00
_cell.angle_beta   90.00
_cell.angle_gamma   90.00
#
_symmetry.space_group_name_H-M   'P 1'
#
loop_
_entity.id
_entity.type
_entity.pdbx_description
1 polymer ?
#
loop_
_entity_poly.entity_id
_entity_poly.type
_entity_poly.pdbx_seq_one_letter_code
_entity_poly.pdbx_strand_id
1 'polypeptide(L)'
;MSKFLNRLHSTAQTFTFVGALLLFAGGRAQTGSREGNLEALGTLVRDDSPRVRLEALRALAKIPSAKSAELALSVLDKPMDPFLDYALWLTINDLADPWIAAIKSGEWKVAGHEKQLEFGLKAIESAKASLVLGQLLGDQPLPQDGRGPWIELIGRAGSPKELQRLYDQVLGRGFDNPTAARAVAALNEASRLRQARPSSGLEQIDRLLDSPEQIRAEAVRLAGTWKSAPPSMLIAMARAAATPARIRQAVFESLREIGGSQVVESLLPLCGAENPFEIRRQAVLALAALDLNRAAPLAVAVAAAITDENDALELWRSALAVKGAAAALSRSLPASGFPVPAARAGLRAAREGGRNEPELVLALTRSAGLEDADLTLTPAEIQQMAASVATQGDPARGEKIFRRPELGCVSCHAIGGVGGKVGPDLTSIGASAPVDYLLESLFYPNRKIKEGYHAVVLETQDGQELSGILVRENNEQIVIRDVSNKEIALPKNNVKNRAMGGSLMPSGLIDNLAGQERVDLFRFLSELGKPGPFDASKGNVARFWKVRLGTHEVEQFGLDQVVGGDLNGGEWQPVYSLVDGRLTRDALQTILTQNKYAGLVAIFLGARFQVANSGLARFKFSDAPGAAVWIDGQPLGGNSEVNTRLTAGTHTLVLRFDPKKLPEQVRIESADATFLAD
;
A
#
# COMPACT_ATOMS: atom_id res chain seq x y z
N MET A 1 -46.33 13.21 -7.54
CA MET A 1 -44.87 13.18 -7.28
C MET A 1 -44.51 13.50 -5.83
N SER A 2 -44.91 14.63 -5.24
CA SER A 2 -44.52 14.99 -3.85
C SER A 2 -44.98 14.01 -2.74
N LYS A 3 -46.15 13.35 -2.88
CA LYS A 3 -46.61 12.33 -1.91
C LYS A 3 -46.04 10.92 -2.13
N PHE A 4 -45.33 10.68 -3.23
CA PHE A 4 -44.70 9.38 -3.54
C PHE A 4 -43.25 9.32 -3.02
N LEU A 5 -42.60 10.47 -2.85
CA LEU A 5 -41.25 10.61 -2.30
C LEU A 5 -41.18 10.36 -0.77
N ASN A 6 -42.28 10.60 -0.03
CA ASN A 6 -42.30 10.46 1.44
C ASN A 6 -42.54 9.03 1.96
N ARG A 7 -42.64 8.01 1.10
CA ARG A 7 -42.88 6.61 1.52
C ARG A 7 -41.70 5.64 1.30
N LEU A 8 -40.53 6.14 0.89
CA LEU A 8 -39.39 5.31 0.44
C LEU A 8 -38.25 5.12 1.46
N HIS A 9 -38.50 5.32 2.76
CA HIS A 9 -37.50 5.18 3.83
C HIS A 9 -37.28 3.73 4.34
N SER A 10 -37.48 2.70 3.51
CA SER A 10 -37.23 1.30 3.88
C SER A 10 -36.12 0.70 3.02
N THR A 11 -35.05 0.29 3.71
CA THR A 11 -33.76 -0.23 3.24
C THR A 11 -33.82 -1.51 2.39
N ALA A 12 -35.01 -2.07 2.15
CA ALA A 12 -35.18 -3.30 1.39
C ALA A 12 -35.52 -3.11 -0.11
N GLN A 13 -35.85 -1.89 -0.57
CA GLN A 13 -36.29 -1.65 -1.96
C GLN A 13 -35.23 -1.01 -2.88
N THR A 14 -34.06 -0.62 -2.36
CA THR A 14 -32.98 -0.02 -3.14
C THR A 14 -32.37 -1.02 -4.15
N PHE A 15 -32.39 -2.32 -3.83
CA PHE A 15 -31.92 -3.40 -4.71
C PHE A 15 -32.75 -3.53 -6.00
N THR A 16 -34.02 -3.14 -5.98
CA THR A 16 -34.93 -3.34 -7.12
C THR A 16 -34.93 -2.15 -8.08
N PHE A 17 -34.72 -0.93 -7.59
CA PHE A 17 -34.84 0.28 -8.43
C PHE A 17 -33.61 0.54 -9.30
N VAL A 18 -32.40 0.30 -8.78
CA VAL A 18 -31.17 0.54 -9.56
C VAL A 18 -30.87 -0.63 -10.52
N GLY A 19 -31.17 -1.87 -10.09
CA GLY A 19 -31.21 -3.03 -10.99
C GLY A 19 -32.24 -2.87 -12.12
N ALA A 20 -33.38 -2.22 -11.86
CA ALA A 20 -34.35 -1.86 -12.90
C ALA A 20 -33.81 -0.77 -13.84
N LEU A 21 -33.09 0.25 -13.36
CA LEU A 21 -32.43 1.25 -14.22
C LEU A 21 -31.35 0.63 -15.11
N LEU A 22 -30.59 -0.35 -14.60
CA LEU A 22 -29.60 -1.11 -15.37
C LEU A 22 -30.25 -1.99 -16.45
N LEU A 23 -31.41 -2.60 -16.17
CA LEU A 23 -32.24 -3.31 -17.16
C LEU A 23 -32.82 -2.36 -18.21
N PHE A 24 -33.21 -1.13 -17.85
CA PHE A 24 -33.66 -0.10 -18.78
C PHE A 24 -32.53 0.49 -19.64
N ALA A 25 -31.30 0.55 -19.13
CA ALA A 25 -30.13 0.95 -19.92
C ALA A 25 -29.68 -0.15 -20.90
N GLY A 26 -29.89 -1.43 -20.57
CA GLY A 26 -29.51 -2.58 -21.39
C GLY A 26 -30.58 -3.09 -22.36
N GLY A 27 -31.85 -2.74 -22.17
CA GLY A 27 -32.97 -3.29 -22.94
C GLY A 27 -34.07 -2.26 -23.23
N ARG A 28 -34.18 -1.87 -24.51
CA ARG A 28 -35.21 -0.98 -25.09
C ARG A 28 -35.26 0.43 -24.49
N ALA A 29 -34.56 1.33 -25.19
CA ALA A 29 -34.87 2.75 -25.20
C ALA A 29 -36.34 2.98 -25.59
N GLN A 30 -37.22 3.20 -24.62
CA GLN A 30 -38.47 3.93 -24.79
C GLN A 30 -39.00 4.38 -23.42
N THR A 31 -38.78 5.66 -23.07
CA THR A 31 -39.77 6.65 -22.53
C THR A 31 -39.13 7.85 -21.81
N GLY A 32 -37.84 7.83 -21.47
CA GLY A 32 -37.10 9.02 -20.98
C GLY A 32 -36.20 9.63 -22.06
N SER A 33 -36.16 10.95 -22.19
CA SER A 33 -35.13 11.61 -23.02
C SER A 33 -33.73 11.31 -22.45
N ARG A 34 -32.71 11.25 -23.31
CA ARG A 34 -31.32 11.05 -22.88
C ARG A 34 -30.90 12.06 -21.79
N GLU A 35 -31.42 13.28 -21.87
CA GLU A 35 -31.23 14.34 -20.87
C GLU A 35 -31.90 14.03 -19.53
N GLY A 36 -33.16 13.57 -19.53
CA GLY A 36 -33.86 13.21 -18.29
C GLY A 36 -33.20 12.04 -17.54
N ASN A 37 -32.60 11.10 -18.28
CA ASN A 37 -31.83 10.01 -17.68
C ASN A 37 -30.52 10.50 -17.04
N LEU A 38 -29.82 11.47 -17.66
CA LEU A 38 -28.60 12.05 -17.10
C LEU A 38 -28.88 12.89 -15.86
N GLU A 39 -29.99 13.63 -15.83
CA GLU A 39 -30.39 14.43 -14.67
C GLU A 39 -30.70 13.55 -13.45
N ALA A 40 -31.43 12.45 -13.66
CA ALA A 40 -31.70 11.46 -12.62
C ALA A 40 -30.40 10.83 -12.09
N LEU A 41 -29.49 10.39 -12.97
CA LEU A 41 -28.20 9.83 -12.58
C LEU A 41 -27.33 10.86 -11.85
N GLY A 42 -27.36 12.12 -12.25
CA GLY A 42 -26.65 13.21 -11.58
C GLY A 42 -27.13 13.46 -10.15
N THR A 43 -28.40 13.16 -9.86
CA THR A 43 -28.93 13.17 -8.49
C THR A 43 -28.38 11.98 -7.70
N LEU A 44 -28.40 10.79 -8.28
CA LEU A 44 -27.96 9.56 -7.63
C LEU A 44 -26.45 9.51 -7.35
N VAL A 45 -25.62 10.14 -8.18
CA VAL A 45 -24.17 10.27 -7.90
C VAL A 45 -23.88 11.12 -6.66
N ARG A 46 -24.83 11.95 -6.24
CA ARG A 46 -24.72 12.80 -5.04
C ARG A 46 -25.49 12.25 -3.84
N ASP A 47 -26.03 11.05 -3.95
CA ASP A 47 -26.77 10.38 -2.88
C ASP A 47 -25.88 10.14 -1.65
N ASP A 48 -26.47 10.18 -0.45
CA ASP A 48 -25.74 9.95 0.78
C ASP A 48 -25.26 8.50 0.90
N SER A 49 -25.95 7.56 0.27
CA SER A 49 -25.57 6.15 0.23
C SER A 49 -24.43 5.90 -0.76
N PRO A 50 -23.26 5.40 -0.32
CA PRO A 50 -22.15 5.05 -1.21
C PRO A 50 -22.53 3.96 -2.22
N ARG A 51 -23.45 3.06 -1.89
CA ARG A 51 -23.92 2.01 -2.82
C ARG A 51 -24.76 2.58 -3.96
N VAL A 52 -25.58 3.58 -3.69
CA VAL A 52 -26.37 4.27 -4.74
C VAL A 52 -25.43 4.99 -5.70
N ARG A 53 -24.44 5.71 -5.14
CA ARG A 53 -23.40 6.39 -5.93
C ARG A 53 -22.62 5.41 -6.80
N LEU A 54 -22.23 4.26 -6.26
CA LEU A 54 -21.51 3.21 -6.98
C LEU A 54 -22.27 2.77 -8.23
N GLU A 55 -23.55 2.41 -8.07
CA GLU A 55 -24.36 1.96 -9.20
C GLU A 55 -24.62 3.08 -10.22
N ALA A 56 -24.79 4.33 -9.74
CA ALA A 56 -24.94 5.48 -10.62
C ALA A 56 -23.69 5.71 -11.50
N LEU A 57 -22.48 5.52 -10.94
CA LEU A 57 -21.24 5.57 -11.72
C LEU A 57 -21.19 4.50 -12.81
N ARG A 58 -21.62 3.27 -12.50
CA ARG A 58 -21.66 2.16 -13.47
C ARG A 58 -22.70 2.39 -14.57
N ALA A 59 -23.82 3.01 -14.24
CA ALA A 59 -24.83 3.41 -15.22
C ALA A 59 -24.34 4.54 -16.12
N LEU A 60 -23.67 5.57 -15.57
CA LEU A 60 -23.09 6.67 -16.35
C LEU A 60 -22.04 6.19 -17.37
N ALA A 61 -21.25 5.16 -17.04
CA ALA A 61 -20.28 4.57 -17.95
C ALA A 61 -20.92 4.01 -19.23
N LYS A 62 -22.22 3.67 -19.22
CA LYS A 62 -22.96 3.17 -20.40
C LYS A 62 -23.46 4.28 -21.33
N ILE A 63 -23.32 5.55 -20.95
CA ILE A 63 -23.77 6.70 -21.73
C ILE A 63 -22.53 7.52 -22.13
N PRO A 64 -21.88 7.25 -23.28
CA PRO A 64 -20.65 7.94 -23.67
C PRO A 64 -20.93 9.41 -24.02
N SER A 65 -20.68 10.31 -23.07
CA SER A 65 -20.83 11.75 -23.24
C SER A 65 -19.96 12.52 -22.24
N ALA A 66 -19.58 13.75 -22.59
CA ALA A 66 -18.84 14.63 -21.69
C ALA A 66 -19.63 14.92 -20.41
N LYS A 67 -20.95 15.08 -20.52
CA LYS A 67 -21.83 15.30 -19.37
C LYS A 67 -21.84 14.11 -18.42
N SER A 68 -21.77 12.88 -18.93
CA SER A 68 -21.66 11.69 -18.09
C SER A 68 -20.36 11.68 -17.29
N ALA A 69 -19.25 12.10 -17.90
CA ALA A 69 -17.96 12.19 -17.22
C ALA A 69 -17.98 13.28 -16.13
N GLU A 70 -18.54 14.45 -16.44
CA GLU A 70 -18.73 15.54 -15.48
C GLU A 70 -19.57 15.10 -14.28
N LEU A 71 -20.71 14.44 -14.53
CA LEU A 71 -21.58 13.92 -13.48
C LEU A 71 -20.86 12.85 -12.65
N ALA A 72 -20.15 11.91 -13.29
CA ALA A 72 -19.40 10.89 -12.59
C ALA A 72 -18.33 11.50 -11.67
N LEU A 73 -17.54 12.46 -12.17
CA LEU A 73 -16.52 13.16 -11.39
C LEU A 73 -17.09 13.92 -10.18
N SER A 74 -18.35 14.35 -10.21
CA SER A 74 -18.99 15.00 -9.06
C SER A 74 -19.16 14.09 -7.84
N VAL A 75 -18.95 12.77 -7.98
CA VAL A 75 -18.92 11.85 -6.83
C VAL A 75 -17.81 12.23 -5.82
N LEU A 76 -16.74 12.89 -6.29
CA LEU A 76 -15.62 13.36 -5.47
C LEU A 76 -16.01 14.48 -4.49
N ASP A 77 -17.19 15.08 -4.66
CA ASP A 77 -17.74 16.08 -3.74
C ASP A 77 -18.31 15.43 -2.46
N LYS A 78 -18.33 14.08 -2.40
CA LYS A 78 -18.81 13.27 -1.28
C LYS A 78 -17.70 12.33 -0.77
N PRO A 79 -17.82 11.79 0.46
CA PRO A 79 -16.86 10.81 0.99
C PRO A 79 -16.73 9.59 0.08
N MET A 80 -15.50 9.21 -0.26
CA MET A 80 -15.16 8.09 -1.13
C MET A 80 -14.86 6.83 -0.31
N ASP A 81 -15.11 5.66 -0.91
CA ASP A 81 -14.63 4.36 -0.43
C ASP A 81 -13.86 3.66 -1.57
N PRO A 82 -13.13 2.57 -1.30
CA PRO A 82 -12.34 1.88 -2.33
C PRO A 82 -13.16 1.35 -3.52
N PHE A 83 -14.44 1.02 -3.33
CA PHE A 83 -15.31 0.56 -4.40
C PHE A 83 -15.73 1.72 -5.31
N LEU A 84 -16.06 2.87 -4.71
CA LEU A 84 -16.36 4.11 -5.42
C LEU A 84 -15.14 4.63 -6.18
N ASP A 85 -13.95 4.56 -5.60
CA ASP A 85 -12.71 4.96 -6.26
C ASP A 85 -12.46 4.12 -7.52
N TYR A 86 -12.53 2.79 -7.39
CA TYR A 86 -12.36 1.87 -8.53
C TYR A 86 -13.45 2.06 -9.59
N ALA A 87 -14.71 2.21 -9.18
CA ALA A 87 -15.80 2.46 -10.11
C ALA A 87 -15.68 3.82 -10.80
N LEU A 88 -15.27 4.88 -10.11
CA LEU A 88 -15.04 6.16 -10.75
C LEU A 88 -13.89 6.07 -11.76
N TRP A 89 -12.78 5.44 -11.36
CA TRP A 89 -11.62 5.21 -12.23
C TRP A 89 -12.03 4.51 -13.53
N LEU A 90 -12.78 3.40 -13.41
CA LEU A 90 -13.26 2.64 -14.57
C LEU A 90 -14.26 3.46 -15.41
N THR A 91 -15.16 4.22 -14.77
CA THR A 91 -16.15 5.06 -15.47
C THR A 91 -15.44 6.12 -16.31
N ILE A 92 -14.44 6.80 -15.73
CA ILE A 92 -13.72 7.87 -16.44
C ILE A 92 -12.82 7.30 -17.54
N ASN A 93 -12.26 6.11 -17.34
CA ASN A 93 -11.53 5.42 -18.40
C ASN A 93 -12.45 5.13 -19.62
N ASP A 94 -13.66 4.60 -19.37
CA ASP A 94 -14.66 4.34 -20.42
C ASP A 94 -15.15 5.63 -21.11
N LEU A 95 -15.18 6.75 -20.39
CA LEU A 95 -15.67 8.05 -20.87
C LEU A 95 -14.54 9.01 -21.32
N ALA A 96 -13.31 8.51 -21.49
CA ALA A 96 -12.14 9.35 -21.72
C ALA A 96 -12.25 10.22 -22.97
N ASP A 97 -12.67 9.66 -24.11
CA ASP A 97 -12.70 10.37 -25.39
C ASP A 97 -13.67 11.56 -25.41
N PRO A 98 -14.96 11.42 -25.03
CA PRO A 98 -15.86 12.56 -25.01
C PRO A 98 -15.47 13.60 -23.95
N TRP A 99 -14.89 13.19 -22.83
CA TRP A 99 -14.43 14.12 -21.80
C TRP A 99 -13.22 14.96 -22.27
N ILE A 100 -12.23 14.32 -22.90
CA ILE A 100 -11.06 15.01 -23.47
C ILE A 100 -11.47 15.97 -24.59
N ALA A 101 -12.44 15.59 -25.43
CA ALA A 101 -12.97 16.49 -26.46
C ALA A 101 -13.59 17.75 -25.85
N ALA A 102 -14.36 17.62 -24.76
CA ALA A 102 -14.98 18.76 -24.06
C ALA A 102 -13.96 19.67 -23.37
N ILE A 103 -12.85 19.12 -22.86
CA ILE A 103 -11.76 19.93 -22.33
C ILE A 103 -11.10 20.73 -23.46
N LYS A 104 -10.80 20.09 -24.59
CA LYS A 104 -10.18 20.76 -25.75
C LYS A 104 -11.03 21.91 -26.28
N SER A 105 -12.35 21.71 -26.40
CA SER A 105 -13.28 22.73 -26.89
C SER A 105 -13.56 23.83 -25.87
N GLY A 106 -13.17 23.66 -24.61
CA GLY A 106 -13.48 24.58 -23.52
C GLY A 106 -14.91 24.46 -22.97
N GLU A 107 -15.66 23.44 -23.40
CA GLU A 107 -16.99 23.11 -22.84
C GLU A 107 -16.88 22.71 -21.37
N TRP A 108 -15.80 22.02 -21.00
CA TRP A 108 -15.53 21.66 -19.61
C TRP A 108 -14.61 22.69 -18.94
N LYS A 109 -15.11 23.33 -17.88
CA LYS A 109 -14.38 24.41 -17.17
C LYS A 109 -13.47 23.83 -16.10
N VAL A 110 -12.21 24.29 -16.08
CA VAL A 110 -11.21 23.87 -15.10
C VAL A 110 -11.44 24.52 -13.74
N ALA A 111 -11.78 25.82 -13.74
CA ALA A 111 -11.94 26.60 -12.52
C ALA A 111 -13.05 26.03 -11.64
N GLY A 112 -12.72 25.67 -10.41
CA GLY A 112 -13.64 25.05 -9.44
C GLY A 112 -13.79 23.53 -9.57
N HIS A 113 -13.05 22.91 -10.49
CA HIS A 113 -13.06 21.46 -10.72
C HIS A 113 -11.65 20.85 -10.71
N GLU A 114 -10.71 21.43 -9.98
CA GLU A 114 -9.30 21.04 -9.97
C GLU A 114 -9.11 19.60 -9.48
N LYS A 115 -9.87 19.17 -8.46
CA LYS A 115 -9.84 17.80 -7.93
C LYS A 115 -10.35 16.77 -8.96
N GLN A 116 -11.41 17.13 -9.66
CA GLN A 116 -12.03 16.32 -10.71
C GLN A 116 -11.10 16.19 -11.91
N LEU A 117 -10.46 17.29 -12.31
CA LEU A 117 -9.45 17.29 -13.37
C LEU A 117 -8.27 16.40 -13.00
N GLU A 118 -7.75 16.54 -11.80
CA GLU A 118 -6.65 15.72 -11.29
C GLU A 118 -7.01 14.23 -11.34
N PHE A 119 -8.13 13.84 -10.75
CA PHE A 119 -8.58 12.45 -10.76
C PHE A 119 -8.75 11.94 -12.19
N GLY A 120 -9.45 12.70 -13.03
CA GLY A 120 -9.78 12.26 -14.38
C GLY A 120 -8.56 12.08 -15.27
N LEU A 121 -7.61 13.04 -15.25
CA LEU A 121 -6.35 12.90 -15.98
C LEU A 121 -5.48 11.76 -15.42
N LYS A 122 -5.61 11.46 -14.11
CA LYS A 122 -5.03 10.27 -13.48
C LYS A 122 -5.83 8.97 -13.72
N ALA A 123 -7.03 9.00 -14.29
CA ALA A 123 -7.79 7.79 -14.56
C ALA A 123 -7.58 7.27 -15.99
N ILE A 124 -7.35 8.19 -16.93
CA ILE A 124 -7.23 7.90 -18.35
C ILE A 124 -5.79 7.58 -18.79
N GLU A 125 -5.68 7.15 -20.05
CA GLU A 125 -4.41 6.90 -20.74
C GLU A 125 -3.58 8.19 -20.84
N SER A 126 -2.29 8.08 -20.53
CA SER A 126 -1.29 9.16 -20.61
C SER A 126 -1.27 9.87 -21.97
N ALA A 127 -1.43 9.12 -23.06
CA ALA A 127 -1.49 9.68 -24.41
C ALA A 127 -2.71 10.61 -24.59
N LYS A 128 -3.86 10.25 -24.02
CA LYS A 128 -5.09 11.07 -24.06
C LYS A 128 -4.96 12.29 -23.16
N ALA A 129 -4.45 12.13 -21.94
CA ALA A 129 -4.20 13.23 -21.01
C ALA A 129 -3.20 14.25 -21.58
N SER A 130 -2.16 13.80 -22.28
CA SER A 130 -1.16 14.67 -22.93
C SER A 130 -1.78 15.66 -23.92
N LEU A 131 -2.91 15.30 -24.55
CA LEU A 131 -3.54 16.13 -25.58
C LEU A 131 -4.14 17.44 -25.06
N VAL A 132 -4.43 17.51 -23.76
CA VAL A 132 -5.03 18.68 -23.11
C VAL A 132 -4.08 19.33 -22.10
N LEU A 133 -3.08 18.59 -21.62
CA LEU A 133 -2.21 19.07 -20.54
C LEU A 133 -1.50 20.38 -20.89
N GLY A 134 -0.95 20.49 -22.11
CA GLY A 134 -0.30 21.73 -22.56
C GLY A 134 -1.25 22.93 -22.63
N GLN A 135 -2.50 22.72 -23.04
CA GLN A 135 -3.54 23.76 -23.05
C GLN A 135 -3.91 24.21 -21.64
N LEU A 136 -3.98 23.26 -20.69
CA LEU A 136 -4.35 23.51 -19.29
C LEU A 136 -3.26 24.24 -18.51
N LEU A 137 -1.99 23.91 -18.78
CA LEU A 137 -0.84 24.52 -18.11
C LEU A 137 -0.52 25.95 -18.61
N GLY A 138 -0.90 26.26 -19.85
CA GLY A 138 -0.48 27.48 -20.53
C GLY A 138 1.05 27.66 -20.53
N ASP A 139 1.50 28.92 -20.62
CA ASP A 139 2.93 29.27 -20.66
C ASP A 139 3.50 29.79 -19.32
N GLN A 140 2.64 30.02 -18.31
CA GLN A 140 3.11 30.53 -17.01
C GLN A 140 3.90 29.47 -16.26
N PRO A 141 4.99 29.81 -15.54
CA PRO A 141 5.79 28.85 -14.77
C PRO A 141 4.94 28.14 -13.70
N LEU A 142 5.36 26.94 -13.31
CA LEU A 142 4.69 26.23 -12.23
C LEU A 142 4.93 26.98 -10.90
N PRO A 143 3.98 26.94 -9.95
CA PRO A 143 4.17 27.55 -8.64
C PRO A 143 5.40 26.99 -7.92
N GLN A 144 6.15 27.86 -7.24
CA GLN A 144 7.40 27.50 -6.56
C GLN A 144 7.20 26.46 -5.44
N ASP A 145 6.04 26.51 -4.77
CA ASP A 145 5.59 25.58 -3.73
C ASP A 145 4.97 24.29 -4.30
N GLY A 146 4.90 24.17 -5.63
CA GLY A 146 4.31 23.02 -6.30
C GLY A 146 2.82 22.85 -6.04
N ARG A 147 2.08 23.94 -5.74
CA ARG A 147 0.63 23.85 -5.52
C ARG A 147 -0.09 23.30 -6.75
N GLY A 148 -1.06 22.43 -6.50
CA GLY A 148 -1.83 21.74 -7.53
C GLY A 148 -1.17 20.45 -8.04
N PRO A 149 -1.83 19.74 -8.98
CA PRO A 149 -1.44 18.40 -9.40
C PRO A 149 -0.42 18.35 -10.56
N TRP A 150 0.11 19.51 -10.95
CA TRP A 150 0.73 19.69 -12.26
C TRP A 150 2.04 18.93 -12.44
N ILE A 151 2.85 18.83 -11.39
CA ILE A 151 4.15 18.14 -11.45
C ILE A 151 3.95 16.65 -11.75
N GLU A 152 3.07 16.00 -10.99
CA GLU A 152 2.74 14.59 -11.16
C GLU A 152 2.05 14.33 -12.50
N LEU A 153 1.16 15.23 -12.94
CA LEU A 153 0.52 15.14 -14.26
C LEU A 153 1.52 15.27 -15.41
N ILE A 154 2.53 16.14 -15.29
CA ILE A 154 3.60 16.26 -16.28
C ILE A 154 4.45 14.99 -16.32
N GLY A 155 4.83 14.42 -15.16
CA GLY A 155 5.55 13.14 -15.13
C GLY A 155 4.77 12.03 -15.83
N ARG A 156 3.49 11.93 -15.49
CA ARG A 156 2.62 10.88 -16.01
C ARG A 156 2.18 11.06 -17.47
N ALA A 157 1.95 12.28 -17.94
CA ALA A 157 1.31 12.53 -19.24
C ALA A 157 1.92 13.70 -20.03
N GLY A 158 2.93 14.39 -19.50
CA GLY A 158 3.63 15.47 -20.20
C GLY A 158 4.28 14.99 -21.49
N SER A 159 4.20 15.82 -22.53
CA SER A 159 5.01 15.65 -23.73
C SER A 159 6.46 16.09 -23.47
N PRO A 160 7.40 15.85 -24.40
CA PRO A 160 8.76 16.37 -24.27
C PRO A 160 8.82 17.88 -23.99
N LYS A 161 7.84 18.67 -24.46
CA LYS A 161 7.75 20.11 -24.18
C LYS A 161 7.48 20.39 -22.70
N GLU A 162 6.48 19.76 -22.10
CA GLU A 162 6.16 19.96 -20.68
C GLU A 162 7.25 19.39 -19.77
N LEU A 163 7.85 18.26 -20.15
CA LEU A 163 9.00 17.68 -19.44
C LEU A 163 10.22 18.61 -19.49
N GLN A 164 10.51 19.21 -20.65
CA GLN A 164 11.57 20.20 -20.79
C GLN A 164 11.31 21.40 -19.86
N ARG A 165 10.09 21.93 -19.87
CA ARG A 165 9.72 23.06 -19.01
C ARG A 165 9.89 22.73 -17.52
N LEU A 166 9.46 21.54 -17.09
CA LEU A 166 9.63 21.09 -15.70
C LEU A 166 11.12 20.99 -15.35
N TYR A 167 11.92 20.40 -16.23
CA TYR A 167 13.36 20.22 -16.04
C TYR A 167 14.12 21.56 -16.01
N ASP A 168 13.81 22.48 -16.93
CA ASP A 168 14.40 23.83 -16.97
C ASP A 168 14.10 24.61 -15.69
N GLN A 169 12.88 24.49 -15.15
CA GLN A 169 12.51 25.15 -13.89
C GLN A 169 13.25 24.55 -12.68
N VAL A 170 13.50 23.23 -12.67
CA VAL A 170 14.35 22.59 -11.65
C VAL A 170 15.78 23.09 -11.75
N LEU A 171 16.37 23.10 -12.95
CA LEU A 171 17.75 23.59 -13.18
C LEU A 171 17.90 25.08 -12.82
N GLY A 172 16.86 25.88 -13.06
CA GLY A 172 16.77 27.29 -12.70
C GLY A 172 16.51 27.56 -11.22
N ARG A 173 16.41 26.54 -10.36
CA ARG A 173 16.04 26.66 -8.94
C ARG A 173 14.71 27.39 -8.72
N GLY A 174 13.76 27.20 -9.63
CA GLY A 174 12.42 27.81 -9.59
C GLY A 174 11.43 27.13 -8.64
N PHE A 175 11.89 26.18 -7.82
CA PHE A 175 11.11 25.43 -6.83
C PHE A 175 11.80 25.48 -5.47
N ASP A 176 11.03 25.33 -4.39
CA ASP A 176 11.62 24.97 -3.09
C ASP A 176 12.20 23.55 -3.11
N ASN A 177 13.00 23.19 -2.09
CA ASN A 177 13.71 21.91 -2.10
C ASN A 177 12.77 20.68 -2.14
N PRO A 178 11.69 20.60 -1.34
CA PRO A 178 10.72 19.51 -1.44
C PRO A 178 10.07 19.39 -2.83
N THR A 179 9.71 20.53 -3.43
CA THR A 179 9.05 20.56 -4.73
C THR A 179 10.00 20.22 -5.87
N ALA A 180 11.27 20.65 -5.78
CA ALA A 180 12.30 20.25 -6.73
C ALA A 180 12.51 18.72 -6.72
N ALA A 181 12.54 18.09 -5.53
CA ALA A 181 12.63 16.64 -5.43
C ALA A 181 11.42 15.93 -6.06
N ARG A 182 10.20 16.43 -5.84
CA ARG A 182 8.98 15.95 -6.52
C ARG A 182 9.07 16.08 -8.04
N ALA A 183 9.59 17.20 -8.54
CA ALA A 183 9.75 17.46 -9.97
C ALA A 183 10.75 16.49 -10.63
N VAL A 184 11.89 16.22 -9.99
CA VAL A 184 12.85 15.23 -10.50
C VAL A 184 12.26 13.83 -10.45
N ALA A 185 11.50 13.48 -9.41
CA ALA A 185 10.79 12.20 -9.34
C ALA A 185 9.75 12.05 -10.47
N ALA A 186 9.03 13.11 -10.83
CA ALA A 186 8.12 13.10 -11.97
C ALA A 186 8.85 12.90 -13.33
N LEU A 187 10.05 13.48 -13.49
CA LEU A 187 10.90 13.22 -14.66
C LEU A 187 11.41 11.77 -14.71
N ASN A 188 11.77 11.20 -13.55
CA ASN A 188 12.09 9.78 -13.42
C ASN A 188 10.92 8.90 -13.84
N GLU A 189 9.72 9.21 -13.36
CA GLU A 189 8.49 8.50 -13.71
C GLU A 189 8.24 8.56 -15.23
N ALA A 190 8.31 9.74 -15.84
CA ALA A 190 8.15 9.90 -17.30
C ALA A 190 9.14 9.04 -18.09
N SER A 191 10.40 9.05 -17.65
CA SER A 191 11.50 8.37 -18.33
C SER A 191 11.39 6.86 -18.22
N ARG A 192 11.06 6.34 -17.02
CA ARG A 192 10.95 4.91 -16.75
C ARG A 192 9.64 4.33 -17.27
N LEU A 193 8.53 5.05 -17.11
CA LEU A 193 7.20 4.51 -17.43
C LEU A 193 6.83 4.65 -18.91
N ARG A 194 7.25 5.74 -19.56
CA ARG A 194 6.83 6.07 -20.93
C ARG A 194 7.99 6.28 -21.90
N GLN A 195 9.23 6.13 -21.44
CA GLN A 195 10.43 6.49 -22.22
C GLN A 195 10.39 7.95 -22.71
N ALA A 196 9.65 8.81 -22.01
CA ALA A 196 9.50 10.22 -22.33
C ALA A 196 10.51 11.03 -21.50
N ARG A 197 11.19 11.98 -22.15
CA ARG A 197 12.22 12.81 -21.53
C ARG A 197 12.25 14.21 -22.14
N PRO A 198 12.91 15.19 -21.50
CA PRO A 198 13.23 16.48 -22.12
C PRO A 198 13.96 16.28 -23.46
N SER A 199 13.76 17.23 -24.39
CA SER A 199 14.32 17.14 -25.74
C SER A 199 15.82 17.46 -25.79
N SER A 200 16.34 18.23 -24.83
CA SER A 200 17.74 18.64 -24.78
C SER A 200 18.24 18.87 -23.34
N GLY A 201 19.56 19.02 -23.17
CA GLY A 201 20.16 19.40 -21.90
C GLY A 201 20.26 18.28 -20.86
N LEU A 202 20.14 17.01 -21.26
CA LEU A 202 20.14 15.86 -20.33
C LEU A 202 21.46 15.75 -19.54
N GLU A 203 22.56 16.23 -20.12
CA GLU A 203 23.89 16.32 -19.48
C GLU A 203 23.93 17.34 -18.34
N GLN A 204 23.01 18.31 -18.29
CA GLN A 204 22.96 19.29 -17.21
C GLN A 204 22.47 18.70 -15.87
N ILE A 205 22.08 17.42 -15.85
CA ILE A 205 21.67 16.71 -14.64
C ILE A 205 22.79 16.69 -13.60
N ASP A 206 24.05 16.77 -14.05
CA ASP A 206 25.24 16.85 -13.19
C ASP A 206 25.16 18.01 -12.20
N ARG A 207 24.50 19.12 -12.57
CA ARG A 207 24.28 20.28 -11.69
C ARG A 207 23.42 19.96 -10.46
N LEU A 208 22.60 18.91 -10.55
CA LEU A 208 21.74 18.46 -9.46
C LEU A 208 22.43 17.41 -8.57
N LEU A 209 23.57 16.86 -8.98
CA LEU A 209 24.30 15.84 -8.21
C LEU A 209 24.97 16.40 -6.95
N ASP A 210 25.08 17.72 -6.80
CA ASP A 210 25.56 18.40 -5.59
C ASP A 210 24.43 19.06 -4.77
N SER A 211 23.16 18.80 -5.14
CA SER A 211 21.99 19.37 -4.44
C SER A 211 21.76 18.72 -3.06
N PRO A 212 20.86 19.29 -2.23
CA PRO A 212 20.39 18.64 -1.00
C PRO A 212 19.94 17.19 -1.23
N GLU A 213 20.04 16.37 -0.18
CA GLU A 213 19.89 14.91 -0.26
C GLU A 213 18.62 14.45 -0.98
N GLN A 214 17.48 15.11 -0.73
CA GLN A 214 16.19 14.75 -1.31
C GLN A 214 16.18 14.90 -2.84
N ILE A 215 16.85 15.92 -3.37
CA ILE A 215 16.94 16.18 -4.82
C ILE A 215 18.02 15.28 -5.43
N ARG A 216 19.18 15.20 -4.76
CA ARG A 216 20.36 14.48 -5.25
C ARG A 216 20.09 13.00 -5.46
N ALA A 217 19.33 12.35 -4.57
CA ALA A 217 18.98 10.93 -4.73
C ALA A 217 18.15 10.70 -6.01
N GLU A 218 17.17 11.56 -6.30
CA GLU A 218 16.35 11.46 -7.51
C GLU A 218 17.14 11.82 -8.77
N ALA A 219 18.04 12.80 -8.68
CA ALA A 219 18.90 13.22 -9.79
C ALA A 219 19.88 12.10 -10.21
N VAL A 220 20.45 11.38 -9.23
CA VAL A 220 21.31 10.21 -9.50
C VAL A 220 20.54 9.13 -10.25
N ARG A 221 19.30 8.82 -9.83
CA ARG A 221 18.43 7.85 -10.54
C ARG A 221 18.18 8.28 -11.97
N LEU A 222 17.80 9.56 -12.16
CA LEU A 222 17.49 10.12 -13.47
C LEU A 222 18.70 10.10 -14.41
N ALA A 223 19.87 10.43 -13.89
CA ALA A 223 21.14 10.36 -14.62
C ALA A 223 21.46 8.92 -15.07
N GLY A 224 21.13 7.93 -14.24
CA GLY A 224 21.21 6.50 -14.58
C GLY A 224 20.26 6.12 -15.70
N THR A 225 18.97 6.46 -15.56
CA THR A 225 17.93 6.18 -16.55
C THR A 225 18.22 6.84 -17.90
N TRP A 226 18.74 8.07 -17.92
CA TRP A 226 19.13 8.76 -19.14
C TRP A 226 20.50 8.34 -19.69
N LYS A 227 21.26 7.57 -18.92
CA LYS A 227 22.66 7.21 -19.21
C LYS A 227 23.54 8.44 -19.46
N SER A 228 23.30 9.53 -18.72
CA SER A 228 24.00 10.81 -18.87
C SER A 228 25.15 10.99 -17.89
N ALA A 229 25.22 10.21 -16.80
CA ALA A 229 26.36 10.24 -15.88
C ALA A 229 27.41 9.16 -16.20
N PRO A 230 28.73 9.48 -16.14
CA PRO A 230 29.78 8.50 -16.36
C PRO A 230 29.85 7.48 -15.22
N PRO A 231 29.99 6.16 -15.50
CA PRO A 231 30.09 5.12 -14.47
C PRO A 231 31.18 5.36 -13.43
N SER A 232 32.32 5.94 -13.82
CA SER A 232 33.43 6.23 -12.92
C SER A 232 33.05 7.20 -11.80
N MET A 233 32.23 8.21 -12.11
CA MET A 233 31.73 9.17 -11.12
C MET A 233 30.78 8.49 -10.13
N LEU A 234 29.85 7.68 -10.63
CA LEU A 234 28.93 6.90 -9.81
C LEU A 234 29.67 5.93 -8.88
N ILE A 235 30.70 5.23 -9.39
CA ILE A 235 31.53 4.34 -8.57
C ILE A 235 32.30 5.12 -7.49
N ALA A 236 32.80 6.32 -7.78
CA ALA A 236 33.43 7.17 -6.77
C ALA A 236 32.43 7.57 -5.67
N MET A 237 31.20 7.94 -6.03
CA MET A 237 30.12 8.21 -5.08
C MET A 237 29.76 6.98 -4.25
N ALA A 238 29.73 5.79 -4.87
CA ALA A 238 29.45 4.52 -4.20
C ALA A 238 30.52 4.15 -3.14
N ARG A 239 31.77 4.59 -3.31
CA ARG A 239 32.89 4.33 -2.39
C ARG A 239 33.05 5.37 -1.30
N ALA A 240 32.69 6.62 -1.57
CA ALA A 240 32.93 7.71 -0.63
C ALA A 240 32.20 7.47 0.70
N ALA A 241 32.92 7.57 1.81
CA ALA A 241 32.36 7.37 3.16
C ALA A 241 31.27 8.41 3.49
N ALA A 242 31.41 9.64 2.96
CA ALA A 242 30.48 10.73 3.18
C ALA A 242 29.15 10.60 2.43
N THR A 243 29.00 9.64 1.49
CA THR A 243 27.76 9.47 0.72
C THR A 243 26.64 8.91 1.62
N PRO A 244 25.51 9.61 1.79
CA PRO A 244 24.37 9.09 2.55
C PRO A 244 23.80 7.80 1.96
N ALA A 245 23.23 6.93 2.81
CA ALA A 245 22.74 5.61 2.42
C ALA A 245 21.74 5.66 1.25
N ARG A 246 20.77 6.59 1.29
CA ARG A 246 19.76 6.77 0.23
C ARG A 246 20.37 7.09 -1.13
N ILE A 247 21.40 7.93 -1.16
CA ILE A 247 22.10 8.29 -2.40
C ILE A 247 22.95 7.11 -2.88
N ARG A 248 23.60 6.40 -1.97
CA ARG A 248 24.39 5.21 -2.32
C ARG A 248 23.52 4.14 -2.96
N GLN A 249 22.31 3.92 -2.44
CA GLN A 249 21.33 3.04 -3.05
C GLN A 249 20.97 3.51 -4.47
N ALA A 250 20.63 4.80 -4.64
CA ALA A 250 20.35 5.37 -5.96
C ALA A 250 21.52 5.17 -6.95
N VAL A 251 22.76 5.28 -6.49
CA VAL A 251 23.96 5.06 -7.30
C VAL A 251 24.03 3.62 -7.83
N PHE A 252 23.82 2.62 -6.97
CA PHE A 252 23.86 1.21 -7.39
C PHE A 252 22.72 0.85 -8.35
N GLU A 253 21.53 1.42 -8.13
CA GLU A 253 20.41 1.29 -9.07
C GLU A 253 20.74 1.90 -10.44
N SER A 254 21.35 3.10 -10.46
CA SER A 254 21.79 3.76 -11.70
C SER A 254 22.88 2.98 -12.43
N LEU A 255 23.87 2.44 -11.71
CA LEU A 255 24.92 1.59 -12.30
C LEU A 255 24.32 0.36 -12.98
N ARG A 256 23.33 -0.27 -12.34
CA ARG A 256 22.58 -1.38 -12.91
C ARG A 256 21.82 -0.98 -14.18
N GLU A 257 21.15 0.17 -14.20
CA GLU A 257 20.42 0.66 -15.39
C GLU A 257 21.36 1.04 -16.55
N ILE A 258 22.55 1.59 -16.25
CA ILE A 258 23.56 1.90 -17.26
C ILE A 258 24.10 0.62 -17.90
N GLY A 259 24.51 -0.35 -17.06
CA GLY A 259 25.01 -1.67 -17.45
C GLY A 259 26.32 -1.64 -18.25
N GLY A 260 26.62 -2.76 -18.90
CA GLY A 260 27.83 -2.95 -19.72
C GLY A 260 29.03 -3.51 -18.95
N SER A 261 30.01 -4.04 -19.70
CA SER A 261 31.19 -4.72 -19.14
C SER A 261 32.04 -3.82 -18.23
N GLN A 262 32.17 -2.54 -18.57
CA GLN A 262 32.91 -1.57 -17.73
C GLN A 262 32.28 -1.43 -16.34
N VAL A 263 30.94 -1.42 -16.24
CA VAL A 263 30.24 -1.35 -14.96
C VAL A 263 30.44 -2.65 -14.18
N VAL A 264 30.32 -3.81 -14.83
CA VAL A 264 30.57 -5.13 -14.23
C VAL A 264 31.98 -5.18 -13.61
N GLU A 265 33.01 -4.81 -14.38
CA GLU A 265 34.39 -4.79 -13.90
C GLU A 265 34.61 -3.80 -12.75
N SER A 266 33.82 -2.72 -12.70
CA SER A 266 33.90 -1.73 -11.61
C SER A 266 33.15 -2.14 -10.34
N LEU A 267 32.11 -2.97 -10.45
CA LEU A 267 31.30 -3.46 -9.33
C LEU A 267 31.96 -4.62 -8.57
N LEU A 268 32.73 -5.49 -9.23
CA LEU A 268 33.33 -6.66 -8.57
C LEU A 268 34.21 -6.30 -7.38
N PRO A 269 35.11 -5.30 -7.46
CA PRO A 269 35.94 -4.93 -6.31
C PRO A 269 35.12 -4.33 -5.17
N LEU A 270 33.86 -3.91 -5.38
CA LEU A 270 32.98 -3.43 -4.30
C LEU A 270 32.30 -4.58 -3.54
N CYS A 271 32.27 -5.77 -4.12
CA CYS A 271 31.66 -6.97 -3.52
C CYS A 271 32.61 -7.66 -2.52
N GLY A 272 33.91 -7.37 -2.60
CA GLY A 272 34.96 -7.98 -1.80
C GLY A 272 34.84 -7.67 -0.29
N ALA A 273 35.34 -8.58 0.53
CA ALA A 273 35.24 -8.54 2.00
C ALA A 273 35.94 -7.34 2.65
N GLU A 274 36.84 -6.67 1.93
CA GLU A 274 37.53 -5.44 2.33
C GLU A 274 36.61 -4.20 2.38
N ASN A 275 35.45 -4.26 1.73
CA ASN A 275 34.50 -3.16 1.74
C ASN A 275 33.51 -3.28 2.91
N PRO A 276 32.97 -2.15 3.40
CA PRO A 276 31.85 -2.16 4.33
C PRO A 276 30.69 -3.05 3.86
N PHE A 277 30.07 -3.76 4.81
CA PHE A 277 28.99 -4.71 4.53
C PHE A 277 27.87 -4.11 3.64
N GLU A 278 27.44 -2.88 3.93
CA GLU A 278 26.41 -2.19 3.16
C GLU A 278 26.77 -1.97 1.69
N ILE A 279 28.05 -1.68 1.40
CA ILE A 279 28.55 -1.50 0.03
C ILE A 279 28.54 -2.85 -0.68
N ARG A 280 29.04 -3.90 -0.01
CA ARG A 280 29.09 -5.26 -0.57
C ARG A 280 27.70 -5.75 -0.94
N ARG A 281 26.73 -5.57 -0.03
CA ARG A 281 25.33 -5.96 -0.20
C ARG A 281 24.72 -5.33 -1.46
N GLN A 282 24.83 -4.01 -1.59
CA GLN A 282 24.26 -3.29 -2.74
C GLN A 282 25.02 -3.57 -4.05
N ALA A 283 26.35 -3.67 -3.99
CA ALA A 283 27.19 -3.98 -5.15
C ALA A 283 26.88 -5.35 -5.74
N VAL A 284 26.71 -6.38 -4.89
CA VAL A 284 26.38 -7.73 -5.35
C VAL A 284 24.99 -7.78 -5.98
N LEU A 285 24.01 -7.07 -5.44
CA LEU A 285 22.66 -6.98 -6.02
C LEU A 285 22.67 -6.28 -7.38
N ALA A 286 23.40 -5.17 -7.50
CA ALA A 286 23.59 -4.49 -8.79
C ALA A 286 24.32 -5.39 -9.80
N LEU A 287 25.35 -6.11 -9.36
CA LEU A 287 26.10 -7.06 -10.18
C LEU A 287 25.23 -8.23 -10.62
N ALA A 288 24.35 -8.77 -9.75
CA ALA A 288 23.50 -9.91 -10.08
C ALA A 288 22.60 -9.65 -11.29
N ALA A 289 22.09 -8.42 -11.43
CA ALA A 289 21.29 -8.02 -12.58
C ALA A 289 22.11 -7.86 -13.88
N LEU A 290 23.44 -7.74 -13.81
CA LEU A 290 24.32 -7.56 -14.97
C LEU A 290 25.08 -8.83 -15.35
N ASP A 291 25.57 -9.57 -14.37
CA ASP A 291 26.32 -10.82 -14.50
C ASP A 291 26.02 -11.74 -13.30
N LEU A 292 24.93 -12.48 -13.41
CA LEU A 292 24.45 -13.36 -12.35
C LEU A 292 25.46 -14.46 -11.98
N ASN A 293 26.21 -14.98 -12.96
CA ASN A 293 27.15 -16.07 -12.71
C ASN A 293 28.31 -15.63 -11.82
N ARG A 294 28.82 -14.41 -12.02
CA ARG A 294 29.87 -13.84 -11.15
C ARG A 294 29.30 -13.33 -9.82
N ALA A 295 28.07 -12.85 -9.81
CA ALA A 295 27.43 -12.33 -8.60
C ALA A 295 27.04 -13.43 -7.61
N ALA A 296 26.53 -14.58 -8.08
CA ALA A 296 25.97 -15.63 -7.24
C ALA A 296 26.90 -16.13 -6.11
N PRO A 297 28.18 -16.47 -6.35
CA PRO A 297 29.09 -16.85 -5.25
C PRO A 297 29.35 -15.69 -4.27
N LEU A 298 29.39 -14.45 -4.76
CA LEU A 298 29.56 -13.26 -3.91
C LEU A 298 28.30 -13.01 -3.06
N ALA A 299 27.11 -13.25 -3.60
CA ALA A 299 25.83 -13.15 -2.89
C ALA A 299 25.72 -14.16 -1.76
N VAL A 300 26.11 -15.42 -2.02
CA VAL A 300 26.19 -16.46 -0.99
C VAL A 300 27.18 -16.07 0.11
N ALA A 301 28.35 -15.52 -0.26
CA ALA A 301 29.35 -15.08 0.72
C ALA A 301 28.88 -13.86 1.55
N VAL A 302 28.14 -12.91 0.95
CA VAL A 302 27.52 -11.80 1.69
C VAL A 302 26.45 -12.34 2.61
N ALA A 303 25.55 -13.23 2.14
CA ALA A 303 24.48 -13.82 2.94
C ALA A 303 25.03 -14.61 4.15
N ALA A 304 26.11 -15.37 3.96
CA ALA A 304 26.77 -16.10 5.04
C ALA A 304 27.38 -15.18 6.13
N ALA A 305 27.70 -13.93 5.78
CA ALA A 305 28.26 -12.97 6.74
C ALA A 305 27.18 -12.24 7.56
N ILE A 306 25.89 -12.43 7.23
CA ILE A 306 24.77 -11.78 7.92
C ILE A 306 24.37 -12.63 9.12
N THR A 307 24.35 -12.01 10.30
CA THR A 307 23.92 -12.64 11.54
C THR A 307 22.43 -12.41 11.85
N ASP A 308 21.85 -11.31 11.37
CA ASP A 308 20.43 -11.00 11.51
C ASP A 308 19.59 -11.67 10.40
N GLU A 309 18.56 -12.42 10.79
CA GLU A 309 17.73 -13.17 9.83
C GLU A 309 16.93 -12.24 8.91
N ASN A 310 16.53 -11.05 9.36
CA ASN A 310 15.75 -10.11 8.55
C ASN A 310 16.62 -9.42 7.49
N ASP A 311 17.84 -9.02 7.85
CA ASP A 311 18.80 -8.47 6.89
C ASP A 311 19.17 -9.51 5.82
N ALA A 312 19.30 -10.78 6.22
CA ALA A 312 19.54 -11.88 5.30
C ALA A 312 18.33 -12.08 4.38
N LEU A 313 17.12 -11.99 4.93
CA LEU A 313 15.87 -12.13 4.18
C LEU A 313 15.73 -11.02 3.12
N GLU A 314 16.06 -9.77 3.44
CA GLU A 314 16.04 -8.66 2.48
C GLU A 314 17.02 -8.89 1.31
N LEU A 315 18.24 -9.36 1.61
CA LEU A 315 19.22 -9.73 0.59
C LEU A 315 18.70 -10.85 -0.31
N TRP A 316 18.18 -11.94 0.27
CA TRP A 316 17.65 -13.07 -0.50
C TRP A 316 16.47 -12.64 -1.37
N ARG A 317 15.52 -11.86 -0.85
CA ARG A 317 14.39 -11.32 -1.61
C ARG A 317 14.85 -10.50 -2.82
N SER A 318 15.86 -9.65 -2.61
CA SER A 318 16.41 -8.80 -3.66
C SER A 318 17.20 -9.61 -4.70
N ALA A 319 17.99 -10.60 -4.28
CA ALA A 319 18.74 -11.45 -5.19
C ALA A 319 17.81 -12.34 -6.02
N LEU A 320 16.76 -12.90 -5.40
CA LEU A 320 15.75 -13.72 -6.08
C LEU A 320 14.78 -12.92 -6.95
N ALA A 321 14.84 -11.58 -6.93
CA ALA A 321 14.17 -10.73 -7.91
C ALA A 321 14.92 -10.68 -9.26
N VAL A 322 16.13 -11.27 -9.36
CA VAL A 322 16.86 -11.40 -10.62
C VAL A 322 16.52 -12.74 -11.26
N LYS A 323 16.13 -12.70 -12.54
CA LYS A 323 15.80 -13.92 -13.30
C LYS A 323 16.91 -14.96 -13.25
N GLY A 324 16.55 -16.19 -12.92
CA GLY A 324 17.46 -17.34 -12.86
C GLY A 324 18.38 -17.35 -11.63
N ALA A 325 18.22 -16.40 -10.70
CA ALA A 325 19.04 -16.31 -9.51
C ALA A 325 18.95 -17.56 -8.64
N ALA A 326 17.76 -18.15 -8.50
CA ALA A 326 17.60 -19.37 -7.70
C ALA A 326 18.53 -20.50 -8.16
N ALA A 327 18.57 -20.78 -9.45
CA ALA A 327 19.46 -21.80 -10.01
C ALA A 327 20.95 -21.43 -9.86
N ALA A 328 21.31 -20.16 -10.05
CA ALA A 328 22.69 -19.71 -9.90
C ALA A 328 23.17 -19.77 -8.44
N LEU A 329 22.32 -19.34 -7.50
CA LEU A 329 22.57 -19.39 -6.06
C LEU A 329 22.65 -20.84 -5.58
N SER A 330 21.77 -21.72 -6.07
CA SER A 330 21.79 -23.16 -5.77
C SER A 330 23.13 -23.81 -6.12
N ARG A 331 23.71 -23.46 -7.28
CA ARG A 331 25.05 -23.92 -7.69
C ARG A 331 26.19 -23.29 -6.89
N SER A 332 25.98 -22.14 -6.26
CA SER A 332 27.01 -21.39 -5.55
C SER A 332 27.03 -21.67 -4.03
N LEU A 333 25.99 -22.30 -3.50
CA LEU A 333 25.93 -22.68 -2.08
C LEU A 333 26.99 -23.74 -1.76
N PRO A 334 27.63 -23.66 -0.58
CA PRO A 334 28.55 -24.71 -0.14
C PRO A 334 27.79 -26.01 0.13
N ALA A 335 28.46 -27.16 0.02
CA ALA A 335 27.82 -28.45 0.24
C ALA A 335 27.33 -28.66 1.69
N SER A 336 27.98 -28.02 2.67
CA SER A 336 27.60 -28.02 4.08
C SER A 336 28.19 -26.79 4.79
N GLY A 337 27.70 -26.48 6.00
CA GLY A 337 28.25 -25.42 6.86
C GLY A 337 27.73 -24.01 6.56
N PHE A 338 26.66 -23.88 5.76
CA PHE A 338 26.03 -22.56 5.56
C PHE A 338 25.29 -22.13 6.83
N PRO A 339 25.42 -20.87 7.27
CA PRO A 339 24.81 -20.42 8.53
C PRO A 339 23.30 -20.61 8.57
N VAL A 340 22.80 -21.26 9.63
CA VAL A 340 21.37 -21.58 9.79
C VAL A 340 20.45 -20.36 9.68
N PRO A 341 20.75 -19.19 10.30
CA PRO A 341 19.91 -17.99 10.14
C PRO A 341 19.81 -17.54 8.67
N ALA A 342 20.94 -17.48 7.96
CA ALA A 342 20.97 -17.11 6.55
C ALA A 342 20.24 -18.15 5.67
N ALA A 343 20.32 -19.44 6.02
CA ALA A 343 19.62 -20.52 5.33
C ALA A 343 18.10 -20.43 5.50
N ARG A 344 17.63 -20.18 6.74
CA ARG A 344 16.21 -19.99 7.05
C ARG A 344 15.63 -18.78 6.33
N ALA A 345 16.35 -17.66 6.30
CA ALA A 345 15.99 -16.49 5.52
C ALA A 345 15.87 -16.82 4.02
N GLY A 346 16.83 -17.56 3.46
CA GLY A 346 16.80 -17.99 2.06
C GLY A 346 15.63 -18.94 1.75
N LEU A 347 15.35 -19.89 2.65
CA LEU A 347 14.22 -20.82 2.53
C LEU A 347 12.89 -20.07 2.52
N ARG A 348 12.74 -19.07 3.41
CA ARG A 348 11.57 -18.20 3.44
C ARG A 348 11.45 -17.42 2.12
N ALA A 349 12.51 -16.76 1.67
CA ALA A 349 12.51 -15.99 0.41
C ALA A 349 12.21 -16.85 -0.84
N ALA A 350 12.70 -18.10 -0.86
CA ALA A 350 12.49 -19.07 -1.94
C ALA A 350 11.06 -19.63 -1.98
N ARG A 351 10.37 -19.62 -0.83
CA ARG A 351 8.97 -20.06 -0.68
C ARG A 351 7.97 -18.91 -0.76
N GLU A 352 8.44 -17.66 -0.67
CA GLU A 352 7.65 -16.43 -0.79
C GLU A 352 7.38 -16.03 -2.25
N GLY A 353 6.45 -15.08 -2.43
CA GLY A 353 6.33 -14.39 -3.70
C GLY A 353 5.73 -15.25 -4.82
N GLY A 354 5.15 -16.41 -4.52
CA GLY A 354 4.61 -17.33 -5.53
C GLY A 354 5.66 -17.91 -6.50
N ARG A 355 6.97 -17.71 -6.25
CA ARG A 355 8.07 -18.17 -7.12
C ARG A 355 8.26 -19.69 -7.10
N ASN A 356 8.11 -20.30 -5.92
CA ASN A 356 8.25 -21.74 -5.67
C ASN A 356 9.54 -22.33 -6.28
N GLU A 357 10.67 -22.16 -5.59
CA GLU A 357 12.01 -22.55 -6.07
C GLU A 357 12.51 -23.86 -5.42
N PRO A 358 12.08 -25.06 -5.89
CA PRO A 358 12.36 -26.33 -5.20
C PRO A 358 13.84 -26.68 -5.15
N GLU A 359 14.60 -26.36 -6.21
CA GLU A 359 16.04 -26.64 -6.26
C GLU A 359 16.81 -25.84 -5.21
N LEU A 360 16.46 -24.56 -5.04
CA LEU A 360 17.09 -23.70 -4.05
C LEU A 360 16.70 -24.11 -2.63
N VAL A 361 15.43 -24.48 -2.42
CA VAL A 361 14.97 -25.02 -1.13
C VAL A 361 15.79 -26.25 -0.75
N LEU A 362 15.94 -27.22 -1.66
CA LEU A 362 16.72 -28.42 -1.41
C LEU A 362 18.21 -28.11 -1.20
N ALA A 363 18.78 -27.16 -1.94
CA ALA A 363 20.17 -26.74 -1.77
C ALA A 363 20.41 -26.11 -0.39
N LEU A 364 19.54 -25.20 0.05
CA LEU A 364 19.63 -24.53 1.35
C LEU A 364 19.45 -25.50 2.53
N THR A 365 18.44 -26.38 2.45
CA THR A 365 18.19 -27.42 3.47
C THR A 365 19.44 -28.30 3.66
N ARG A 366 20.02 -28.81 2.56
CA ARG A 366 21.24 -29.63 2.62
C ARG A 366 22.45 -28.84 3.12
N SER A 367 22.66 -27.63 2.60
CA SER A 367 23.81 -26.78 2.91
C SER A 367 23.87 -26.39 4.40
N ALA A 368 22.70 -26.23 5.03
CA ALA A 368 22.58 -25.90 6.46
C ALA A 368 22.37 -27.12 7.37
N GLY A 369 22.26 -28.34 6.81
CA GLY A 369 22.05 -29.57 7.59
C GLY A 369 20.68 -29.64 8.29
N LEU A 370 19.62 -29.15 7.64
CA LEU A 370 18.25 -29.20 8.15
C LEU A 370 17.57 -30.53 7.75
N GLU A 371 16.77 -31.15 8.62
CA GLU A 371 16.05 -32.41 8.33
C GLU A 371 14.71 -32.16 7.60
N ASP A 372 14.34 -33.05 6.66
CA ASP A 372 13.17 -32.92 5.77
C ASP A 372 11.82 -33.32 6.43
N ALA A 373 11.87 -34.04 7.56
CA ALA A 373 10.68 -34.66 8.19
C ALA A 373 9.75 -33.68 8.93
N ASP A 374 10.17 -32.43 9.14
CA ASP A 374 9.43 -31.44 9.93
C ASP A 374 8.37 -30.65 9.13
N LEU A 375 8.15 -30.96 7.84
CA LEU A 375 7.56 -29.99 6.91
C LEU A 375 6.19 -30.34 6.31
N THR A 376 5.65 -31.55 6.50
CA THR A 376 4.35 -31.92 5.90
C THR A 376 3.49 -32.84 6.78
N LEU A 377 2.36 -32.33 7.29
CA LEU A 377 1.31 -33.11 7.96
C LEU A 377 0.54 -34.05 7.02
N THR A 378 0.30 -35.27 7.46
CA THR A 378 -0.63 -36.25 6.86
C THR A 378 -2.09 -35.85 7.05
N PRO A 379 -3.03 -36.36 6.24
CA PRO A 379 -4.47 -36.12 6.43
C PRO A 379 -4.98 -36.52 7.83
N ALA A 380 -4.44 -37.58 8.42
CA ALA A 380 -4.81 -38.02 9.77
C ALA A 380 -4.37 -37.02 10.84
N GLU A 381 -3.15 -36.47 10.70
CA GLU A 381 -2.64 -35.44 11.61
C GLU A 381 -3.41 -34.12 11.49
N ILE A 382 -3.84 -33.74 10.27
CA ILE A 382 -4.72 -32.59 10.06
C ILE A 382 -6.05 -32.78 10.81
N GLN A 383 -6.67 -33.96 10.71
CA GLN A 383 -7.93 -34.26 11.40
C GLN A 383 -7.76 -34.26 12.92
N GLN A 384 -6.68 -34.84 13.43
CA GLN A 384 -6.36 -34.82 14.87
C GLN A 384 -6.14 -33.39 15.38
N MET A 385 -5.45 -32.56 14.61
CA MET A 385 -5.25 -31.15 14.96
C MET A 385 -6.57 -30.38 14.92
N ALA A 386 -7.41 -30.59 13.90
CA ALA A 386 -8.72 -29.96 13.80
C ALA A 386 -9.62 -30.27 15.02
N ALA A 387 -9.61 -31.51 15.50
CA ALA A 387 -10.32 -31.90 16.73
C ALA A 387 -9.74 -31.19 17.98
N SER A 388 -8.42 -31.04 18.03
CA SER A 388 -7.74 -30.36 19.14
C SER A 388 -8.03 -28.85 19.15
N VAL A 389 -8.16 -28.22 17.97
CA VAL A 389 -8.56 -26.81 17.84
C VAL A 389 -9.87 -26.53 18.54
N ALA A 390 -10.88 -27.37 18.35
CA ALA A 390 -12.19 -27.19 18.95
C ALA A 390 -12.20 -27.37 20.48
N THR A 391 -11.35 -28.24 21.02
CA THR A 391 -11.42 -28.69 22.42
C THR A 391 -10.36 -28.09 23.34
N GLN A 392 -9.19 -27.74 22.79
CA GLN A 392 -8.01 -27.34 23.55
C GLN A 392 -7.50 -25.94 23.18
N GLY A 393 -8.01 -25.34 22.10
CA GLY A 393 -7.58 -24.02 21.65
C GLY A 393 -8.16 -22.87 22.46
N ASP A 394 -7.36 -21.83 22.65
CA ASP A 394 -7.77 -20.55 23.21
C ASP A 394 -7.68 -19.44 22.14
N PRO A 395 -8.81 -18.86 21.72
CA PRO A 395 -8.81 -17.85 20.66
C PRO A 395 -8.18 -16.51 21.11
N ALA A 396 -8.16 -16.19 22.40
CA ALA A 396 -7.52 -14.96 22.89
C ALA A 396 -5.99 -15.08 22.85
N ARG A 397 -5.44 -16.27 23.17
CA ARG A 397 -4.02 -16.56 22.95
C ARG A 397 -3.69 -16.63 21.46
N GLY A 398 -4.57 -17.24 20.67
CA GLY A 398 -4.43 -17.32 19.22
C GLY A 398 -4.35 -15.95 18.54
N GLU A 399 -5.14 -14.98 18.99
CA GLU A 399 -5.04 -13.61 18.48
C GLU A 399 -3.68 -12.97 18.77
N LYS A 400 -3.15 -13.15 19.99
CA LYS A 400 -1.82 -12.65 20.34
C LYS A 400 -0.74 -13.26 19.46
N ILE A 401 -0.87 -14.55 19.13
CA ILE A 401 0.04 -15.25 18.21
C ILE A 401 -0.08 -14.68 16.79
N PHE A 402 -1.30 -14.53 16.26
CA PHE A 402 -1.53 -13.92 14.93
C PHE A 402 -0.88 -12.52 14.79
N ARG A 403 -0.82 -11.76 15.88
CA ARG A 403 -0.26 -10.39 15.92
C ARG A 403 1.25 -10.33 16.14
N ARG A 404 1.93 -11.47 16.31
CA ARG A 404 3.39 -11.53 16.46
C ARG A 404 4.07 -11.00 15.19
N PRO A 405 4.95 -9.99 15.28
CA PRO A 405 5.68 -9.45 14.13
C PRO A 405 6.45 -10.52 13.34
N GLU A 406 7.02 -11.51 14.03
CA GLU A 406 7.78 -12.61 13.43
C GLU A 406 6.94 -13.53 12.52
N LEU A 407 5.61 -13.56 12.69
CA LEU A 407 4.71 -14.31 11.81
C LEU A 407 4.19 -13.46 10.64
N GLY A 408 4.28 -12.14 10.68
CA GLY A 408 3.86 -11.27 9.57
C GLY A 408 2.39 -11.41 9.13
N CYS A 409 1.50 -12.06 9.89
CA CYS A 409 0.13 -12.29 9.44
C CYS A 409 -0.62 -10.96 9.25
N VAL A 410 -0.43 -10.00 10.17
CA VAL A 410 -1.05 -8.66 10.12
C VAL A 410 -0.55 -7.83 8.94
N SER A 411 0.71 -7.99 8.50
CA SER A 411 1.23 -7.22 7.35
C SER A 411 0.60 -7.65 6.03
N CYS A 412 0.02 -8.85 5.97
CA CYS A 412 -0.62 -9.39 4.78
C CYS A 412 -2.15 -9.39 4.85
N HIS A 413 -2.73 -9.67 6.01
CA HIS A 413 -4.16 -9.94 6.17
C HIS A 413 -4.87 -8.90 7.03
N ALA A 414 -5.95 -8.33 6.49
CA ALA A 414 -6.84 -7.46 7.23
C ALA A 414 -7.88 -8.25 8.05
N ILE A 415 -8.21 -7.74 9.24
CA ILE A 415 -9.36 -8.17 10.05
C ILE A 415 -10.11 -6.92 10.51
N GLY A 416 -11.39 -6.81 10.15
CA GLY A 416 -12.21 -5.64 10.49
C GLY A 416 -11.62 -4.33 9.94
N GLY A 417 -11.01 -4.39 8.76
CA GLY A 417 -10.33 -3.27 8.11
C GLY A 417 -8.89 -3.00 8.58
N VAL A 418 -8.37 -3.75 9.56
CA VAL A 418 -7.02 -3.55 10.11
C VAL A 418 -6.05 -4.63 9.64
N GLY A 419 -4.97 -4.21 8.96
CA GLY A 419 -3.90 -5.07 8.45
C GLY A 419 -3.61 -4.84 6.97
N GLY A 420 -2.81 -5.72 6.38
CA GLY A 420 -2.44 -5.66 4.98
C GLY A 420 -3.56 -6.08 4.02
N LYS A 421 -3.37 -5.73 2.74
CA LYS A 421 -4.26 -6.10 1.63
C LYS A 421 -3.56 -7.02 0.63
N VAL A 422 -2.49 -7.69 1.05
CA VAL A 422 -1.72 -8.64 0.24
C VAL A 422 -2.42 -10.00 0.20
N GLY A 423 -2.87 -10.48 1.36
CA GLY A 423 -3.68 -11.68 1.52
C GLY A 423 -5.18 -11.37 1.59
N PRO A 424 -6.03 -12.41 1.56
CA PRO A 424 -7.47 -12.27 1.75
C PRO A 424 -7.81 -11.63 3.09
N ASP A 425 -8.85 -10.78 3.07
CA ASP A 425 -9.48 -10.28 4.29
C ASP A 425 -10.03 -11.46 5.10
N LEU A 426 -9.63 -11.55 6.36
CA LEU A 426 -9.95 -12.64 7.28
C LEU A 426 -11.14 -12.32 8.20
N THR A 427 -11.79 -11.16 8.04
CA THR A 427 -12.92 -10.69 8.87
C THR A 427 -14.00 -11.75 9.11
N SER A 428 -14.26 -12.61 8.12
CA SER A 428 -15.27 -13.67 8.19
C SER A 428 -14.74 -15.05 7.88
N ILE A 429 -13.42 -15.28 8.01
CA ILE A 429 -12.82 -16.56 7.60
C ILE A 429 -13.34 -17.74 8.43
N GLY A 430 -13.48 -17.59 9.75
CA GLY A 430 -13.96 -18.65 10.64
C GLY A 430 -15.44 -19.00 10.46
N ALA A 431 -16.24 -18.03 10.00
CA ALA A 431 -17.65 -18.25 9.64
C ALA A 431 -17.83 -18.87 8.25
N SER A 432 -16.85 -18.75 7.35
CA SER A 432 -16.96 -19.17 5.95
C SER A 432 -16.12 -20.39 5.57
N ALA A 433 -15.12 -20.75 6.38
CA ALA A 433 -14.22 -21.88 6.13
C ALA A 433 -14.16 -22.85 7.32
N PRO A 434 -14.17 -24.18 7.06
CA PRO A 434 -13.97 -25.18 8.10
C PRO A 434 -12.50 -25.22 8.56
N VAL A 435 -12.25 -25.80 9.74
CA VAL A 435 -10.92 -25.76 10.39
C VAL A 435 -9.86 -26.52 9.60
N ASP A 436 -10.22 -27.63 8.96
CA ASP A 436 -9.34 -28.38 8.06
C ASP A 436 -8.89 -27.54 6.85
N TYR A 437 -9.77 -26.71 6.30
CA TYR A 437 -9.39 -25.74 5.27
C TYR A 437 -8.38 -24.71 5.80
N LEU A 438 -8.55 -24.20 7.02
CA LEU A 438 -7.59 -23.28 7.64
C LEU A 438 -6.22 -23.93 7.83
N LEU A 439 -6.21 -25.16 8.36
CA LEU A 439 -5.00 -25.96 8.54
C LEU A 439 -4.27 -26.17 7.22
N GLU A 440 -4.97 -26.66 6.19
CA GLU A 440 -4.39 -26.86 4.88
C GLU A 440 -3.87 -25.56 4.27
N SER A 441 -4.57 -24.44 4.45
CA SER A 441 -4.15 -23.15 3.91
C SER A 441 -2.86 -22.63 4.57
N LEU A 442 -2.69 -22.83 5.88
CA LEU A 442 -1.49 -22.38 6.60
C LEU A 442 -0.27 -23.28 6.35
N PHE A 443 -0.45 -24.61 6.37
CA PHE A 443 0.64 -25.55 6.11
C PHE A 443 0.98 -25.66 4.63
N TYR A 444 0.00 -25.49 3.75
CA TYR A 444 0.13 -25.69 2.30
C TYR A 444 -0.50 -24.55 1.50
N PRO A 445 0.03 -23.32 1.59
CA PRO A 445 -0.56 -22.14 0.97
C PRO A 445 -0.72 -22.24 -0.56
N ASN A 446 0.06 -23.10 -1.22
CA ASN A 446 -0.03 -23.33 -2.67
C ASN A 446 -1.07 -24.39 -3.10
N ARG A 447 -1.66 -25.17 -2.18
CA ARG A 447 -2.65 -26.20 -2.55
C ARG A 447 -4.01 -25.61 -2.91
N LYS A 448 -4.42 -24.55 -2.19
CA LYS A 448 -5.73 -23.91 -2.32
C LYS A 448 -5.58 -22.40 -2.25
N ILE A 449 -5.36 -21.77 -3.40
CA ILE A 449 -5.24 -20.31 -3.51
C ILE A 449 -6.62 -19.73 -3.84
N LYS A 450 -7.08 -18.78 -3.01
CA LYS A 450 -8.35 -18.08 -3.26
C LYS A 450 -8.29 -17.33 -4.60
N GLU A 451 -9.41 -17.29 -5.32
CA GLU A 451 -9.54 -16.48 -6.53
C GLU A 451 -9.17 -15.01 -6.25
N GLY A 452 -8.44 -14.38 -7.17
CA GLY A 452 -7.90 -13.03 -7.00
C GLY A 452 -6.62 -12.93 -6.16
N TYR A 453 -6.14 -14.02 -5.56
CA TYR A 453 -4.92 -14.05 -4.74
C TYR A 453 -3.79 -14.92 -5.32
N HIS A 454 -3.89 -15.29 -6.60
CA HIS A 454 -2.75 -15.84 -7.33
C HIS A 454 -1.74 -14.73 -7.57
N ALA A 455 -0.47 -15.00 -7.25
CA ALA A 455 0.59 -14.07 -7.61
C ALA A 455 0.67 -13.94 -9.14
N VAL A 456 1.01 -12.75 -9.61
CA VAL A 456 1.45 -12.52 -10.97
C VAL A 456 2.94 -12.23 -10.91
N VAL A 457 3.71 -13.02 -11.66
CA VAL A 457 5.15 -12.84 -11.82
C VAL A 457 5.39 -12.12 -13.15
N LEU A 458 5.97 -10.93 -13.08
CA LEU A 458 6.25 -10.04 -14.21
C LEU A 458 7.76 -9.96 -14.42
N GLU A 459 8.23 -10.41 -15.58
CA GLU A 459 9.59 -10.15 -16.05
C GLU A 459 9.59 -8.81 -16.78
N THR A 460 10.46 -7.89 -16.39
CA THR A 460 10.61 -6.60 -17.06
C THR A 460 11.62 -6.67 -18.21
N GLN A 461 11.62 -5.68 -19.11
CA GLN A 461 12.58 -5.62 -20.23
C GLN A 461 14.04 -5.52 -19.75
N ASP A 462 14.26 -4.89 -18.59
CA ASP A 462 15.56 -4.79 -17.93
C ASP A 462 15.90 -6.01 -17.05
N GLY A 463 15.14 -7.11 -17.16
CA GLY A 463 15.47 -8.41 -16.57
C GLY A 463 15.13 -8.54 -15.07
N GLN A 464 14.37 -7.60 -14.51
CA GLN A 464 13.83 -7.74 -13.15
C GLN A 464 12.64 -8.67 -13.14
N GLU A 465 12.48 -9.41 -12.06
CA GLU A 465 11.31 -10.23 -11.78
C GLU A 465 10.55 -9.61 -10.60
N LEU A 466 9.34 -9.11 -10.88
CA LEU A 466 8.44 -8.55 -9.89
C LEU A 466 7.32 -9.55 -9.62
N SER A 467 6.97 -9.74 -8.35
CA SER A 467 5.85 -10.60 -7.98
C SER A 467 4.91 -9.92 -7.00
N GLY A 468 3.61 -10.08 -7.21
CA GLY A 468 2.57 -9.48 -6.39
C GLY A 468 1.16 -9.91 -6.79
N ILE A 469 0.17 -9.44 -6.06
CA ILE A 469 -1.25 -9.62 -6.41
C ILE A 469 -1.65 -8.56 -7.43
N LEU A 470 -2.36 -8.96 -8.48
CA LEU A 470 -2.91 -8.02 -9.45
C LEU A 470 -3.98 -7.12 -8.77
N VAL A 471 -3.71 -5.82 -8.68
CA VAL A 471 -4.66 -4.84 -8.12
C VAL A 471 -5.57 -4.30 -9.20
N ARG A 472 -4.98 -3.85 -10.31
CA ARG A 472 -5.68 -3.30 -11.47
C ARG A 472 -4.81 -3.37 -12.70
N GLU A 473 -5.43 -3.43 -13.87
CA GLU A 473 -4.78 -3.47 -15.17
C GLU A 473 -5.58 -2.61 -16.14
N ASN A 474 -4.90 -1.82 -16.97
CA ASN A 474 -5.50 -1.11 -18.10
C ASN A 474 -4.64 -1.31 -19.37
N ASN A 475 -4.88 -0.53 -20.43
CA ASN A 475 -4.12 -0.66 -21.68
C ASN A 475 -2.65 -0.24 -21.58
N GLU A 476 -2.29 0.61 -20.61
CA GLU A 476 -0.94 1.16 -20.47
C GLU A 476 -0.12 0.46 -19.38
N GLN A 477 -0.74 0.08 -18.27
CA GLN A 477 -0.04 -0.39 -17.07
C GLN A 477 -0.74 -1.56 -16.38
N ILE A 478 0.07 -2.36 -15.72
CA ILE A 478 -0.31 -3.40 -14.75
C ILE A 478 0.10 -2.87 -13.37
N VAL A 479 -0.84 -2.82 -12.43
CA VAL A 479 -0.55 -2.46 -11.04
C VAL A 479 -0.65 -3.72 -10.19
N ILE A 480 0.48 -4.10 -9.59
CA ILE A 480 0.55 -5.22 -8.65
C ILE A 480 0.77 -4.68 -7.23
N ARG A 481 0.34 -5.43 -6.23
CA ARG A 481 0.69 -5.21 -4.83
C ARG A 481 1.71 -6.26 -4.40
N ASP A 482 2.89 -5.81 -4.03
CA ASP A 482 3.96 -6.70 -3.59
C ASP A 482 3.74 -7.23 -2.17
N VAL A 483 4.65 -8.09 -1.71
CA VAL A 483 4.64 -8.68 -0.36
C VAL A 483 4.77 -7.65 0.78
N SER A 484 5.26 -6.45 0.46
CA SER A 484 5.39 -5.33 1.39
C SER A 484 4.13 -4.46 1.44
N ASN A 485 3.03 -4.93 0.85
CA ASN A 485 1.75 -4.22 0.72
C ASN A 485 1.87 -2.91 -0.10
N LYS A 486 2.91 -2.78 -0.94
CA LYS A 486 3.15 -1.61 -1.79
C LYS A 486 2.60 -1.86 -3.20
N GLU A 487 1.89 -0.88 -3.74
CA GLU A 487 1.47 -0.90 -5.14
C GLU A 487 2.63 -0.47 -6.06
N ILE A 488 2.90 -1.31 -7.04
CA ILE A 488 3.89 -1.08 -8.09
C ILE A 488 3.13 -1.01 -9.42
N ALA A 489 3.15 0.16 -10.03
CA ALA A 489 2.64 0.35 -11.38
C ALA A 489 3.76 0.07 -12.39
N LEU A 490 3.54 -0.91 -13.27
CA LEU A 490 4.47 -1.32 -14.31
C LEU A 490 3.84 -1.07 -15.69
N PRO A 491 4.51 -0.33 -16.59
CA PRO A 491 4.05 -0.17 -17.96
C PRO A 491 4.05 -1.50 -18.70
N LYS A 492 3.01 -1.77 -19.49
CA LYS A 492 2.90 -3.00 -20.27
C LYS A 492 4.01 -3.17 -21.29
N ASN A 493 4.49 -2.08 -21.89
CA ASN A 493 5.63 -2.13 -22.82
C ASN A 493 6.95 -2.50 -22.11
N ASN A 494 7.05 -2.28 -20.79
CA ASN A 494 8.17 -2.73 -19.97
C ASN A 494 7.98 -4.17 -19.46
N VAL A 495 6.83 -4.80 -19.67
CA VAL A 495 6.62 -6.23 -19.36
C VAL A 495 7.11 -7.07 -20.52
N LYS A 496 8.13 -7.88 -20.27
CA LYS A 496 8.67 -8.85 -21.23
C LYS A 496 7.94 -10.18 -21.16
N ASN A 497 7.64 -10.66 -19.96
CA ASN A 497 6.90 -11.90 -19.74
C ASN A 497 5.97 -11.78 -18.53
N ARG A 498 4.86 -12.53 -18.56
CA ARG A 498 3.91 -12.64 -17.46
C ARG A 498 3.63 -14.11 -17.21
N ALA A 499 3.80 -14.54 -15.97
CA ALA A 499 3.41 -15.86 -15.50
C ALA A 499 2.44 -15.75 -14.32
N MET A 500 1.62 -16.78 -14.15
CA MET A 500 0.90 -16.98 -12.89
C MET A 500 1.85 -17.67 -11.91
N GLY A 501 2.04 -17.06 -10.75
CA GLY A 501 2.75 -17.65 -9.63
C GLY A 501 1.81 -18.35 -8.65
N GLY A 502 2.40 -18.98 -7.65
CA GLY A 502 1.70 -19.57 -6.52
C GLY A 502 1.15 -18.52 -5.54
N SER A 503 0.96 -18.94 -4.29
CA SER A 503 0.54 -18.06 -3.21
C SER A 503 1.67 -17.12 -2.80
N LEU A 504 1.34 -15.86 -2.48
CA LEU A 504 2.29 -14.97 -1.79
C LEU A 504 2.44 -15.32 -0.31
N MET A 505 1.54 -16.13 0.25
CA MET A 505 1.65 -16.58 1.63
C MET A 505 2.87 -17.50 1.79
N PRO A 506 3.82 -17.19 2.69
CA PRO A 506 5.02 -18.00 2.87
C PRO A 506 4.67 -19.41 3.40
N SER A 507 5.25 -20.44 2.80
CA SER A 507 5.23 -21.79 3.38
C SER A 507 6.16 -21.86 4.60
N GLY A 508 5.73 -22.59 5.62
CA GLY A 508 6.51 -22.82 6.85
C GLY A 508 6.47 -21.69 7.87
N LEU A 509 5.52 -20.75 7.72
CA LEU A 509 5.38 -19.58 8.59
C LEU A 509 5.12 -19.94 10.06
N ILE A 510 4.45 -21.07 10.30
CA ILE A 510 4.03 -21.53 11.64
C ILE A 510 4.88 -22.68 12.18
N ASP A 511 5.95 -23.06 11.48
CA ASP A 511 6.73 -24.26 11.83
C ASP A 511 7.43 -24.10 13.18
N ASN A 512 7.84 -22.88 13.52
CA ASN A 512 8.49 -22.57 14.79
C ASN A 512 7.52 -22.41 15.98
N LEU A 513 6.20 -22.45 15.74
CA LEU A 513 5.22 -22.38 16.83
C LEU A 513 5.15 -23.70 17.57
N ALA A 514 5.07 -23.64 18.90
CA ALA A 514 4.80 -24.82 19.71
C ALA A 514 3.43 -25.43 19.35
N GLY A 515 3.24 -26.73 19.59
CA GLY A 515 1.99 -27.42 19.22
C GLY A 515 0.72 -26.72 19.76
N GLN A 516 0.74 -26.29 21.03
CA GLN A 516 -0.38 -25.55 21.62
C GLN A 516 -0.59 -24.16 20.99
N GLU A 517 0.48 -23.46 20.62
CA GLU A 517 0.38 -22.16 19.96
C GLU A 517 -0.28 -22.29 18.58
N ARG A 518 0.03 -23.35 17.83
CA ARG A 518 -0.65 -23.66 16.57
C ARG A 518 -2.15 -23.88 16.81
N VAL A 519 -2.51 -24.71 17.78
CA VAL A 519 -3.91 -25.00 18.14
C VAL A 519 -4.67 -23.72 18.53
N ASP A 520 -4.05 -22.85 19.35
CA ASP A 520 -4.62 -21.56 19.75
C ASP A 520 -4.83 -20.63 18.54
N LEU A 521 -3.83 -20.53 17.64
CA LEU A 521 -3.92 -19.73 16.41
C LEU A 521 -5.07 -20.20 15.52
N PHE A 522 -5.19 -21.49 15.27
CA PHE A 522 -6.30 -22.03 14.46
C PHE A 522 -7.65 -21.83 15.16
N ARG A 523 -7.70 -21.90 16.50
CA ARG A 523 -8.92 -21.61 17.25
C ARG A 523 -9.37 -20.18 17.04
N PHE A 524 -8.46 -19.22 17.15
CA PHE A 524 -8.74 -17.82 16.84
C PHE A 524 -9.29 -17.64 15.42
N LEU A 525 -8.59 -18.16 14.40
CA LEU A 525 -9.04 -18.05 13.00
C LEU A 525 -10.43 -18.66 12.79
N SER A 526 -10.72 -19.77 13.46
CA SER A 526 -12.04 -20.44 13.37
C SER A 526 -13.19 -19.66 14.03
N GLU A 527 -12.90 -18.69 14.90
CA GLU A 527 -13.89 -17.85 15.58
C GLU A 527 -14.17 -16.54 14.83
N LEU A 528 -13.31 -16.15 13.87
CA LEU A 528 -13.46 -14.90 13.14
C LEU A 528 -14.77 -14.83 12.34
N GLY A 529 -15.53 -13.76 12.59
CA GLY A 529 -16.81 -13.48 11.95
C GLY A 529 -18.00 -14.28 12.47
N LYS A 530 -17.79 -15.13 13.50
CA LYS A 530 -18.91 -15.72 14.26
C LYS A 530 -19.41 -14.73 15.30
N PRO A 531 -20.71 -14.77 15.67
CA PRO A 531 -21.23 -13.93 16.75
C PRO A 531 -20.43 -14.12 18.04
N GLY A 532 -19.83 -13.05 18.55
CA GLY A 532 -19.01 -13.10 19.75
C GLY A 532 -17.91 -12.04 19.77
N PRO A 533 -16.91 -12.19 20.67
CA PRO A 533 -15.79 -11.25 20.80
C PRO A 533 -14.95 -11.09 19.52
N PHE A 534 -14.95 -12.10 18.65
CA PHE A 534 -14.16 -12.14 17.41
C PHE A 534 -14.98 -11.80 16.15
N ASP A 535 -16.17 -11.20 16.33
CA ASP A 535 -16.99 -10.69 15.25
C ASP A 535 -16.41 -9.36 14.71
N ALA A 536 -15.43 -9.49 13.82
CA ALA A 536 -14.79 -8.37 13.16
C ALA A 536 -15.69 -7.66 12.12
N SER A 537 -16.83 -8.26 11.74
CA SER A 537 -17.72 -7.73 10.71
C SER A 537 -18.45 -6.46 11.17
N LYS A 538 -18.56 -6.26 12.48
CA LYS A 538 -19.18 -5.07 13.07
C LYS A 538 -18.14 -3.95 13.19
N GLY A 539 -18.43 -2.81 12.59
CA GLY A 539 -17.61 -1.59 12.71
C GLY A 539 -17.91 -0.75 13.95
N ASN A 540 -18.61 -1.30 14.95
CA ASN A 540 -19.06 -0.56 16.13
C ASN A 540 -17.96 -0.33 17.19
N VAL A 541 -16.73 -0.79 16.95
CA VAL A 541 -15.58 -0.62 17.83
C VAL A 541 -14.40 -0.03 17.08
N ALA A 542 -13.62 0.81 17.76
CA ALA A 542 -12.42 1.40 17.18
C ALA A 542 -11.28 0.37 17.09
N ARG A 543 -10.90 -0.02 15.87
CA ARG A 543 -9.78 -0.95 15.63
C ARG A 543 -8.52 -0.31 15.08
N PHE A 544 -8.71 0.74 14.30
CA PHE A 544 -7.64 1.55 13.76
C PHE A 544 -7.49 2.81 14.60
N TRP A 545 -6.29 3.02 15.13
CA TRP A 545 -5.95 4.17 15.94
C TRP A 545 -4.72 4.85 15.36
N LYS A 546 -4.62 6.15 15.57
CA LYS A 546 -3.38 6.90 15.39
C LYS A 546 -2.93 7.44 16.74
N VAL A 547 -1.65 7.33 17.06
CA VAL A 547 -1.06 7.87 18.28
C VAL A 547 -0.15 9.05 17.97
N ARG A 548 -0.21 10.09 18.80
CA ARG A 548 0.72 11.22 18.79
C ARG A 548 1.26 11.46 20.19
N LEU A 549 2.55 11.70 20.28
CA LEU A 549 3.23 12.00 21.52
C LEU A 549 3.15 13.50 21.83
N GLY A 550 2.77 13.86 23.06
CA GLY A 550 2.65 15.24 23.51
C GLY A 550 3.83 15.67 24.37
N THR A 551 4.53 16.73 23.93
CA THR A 551 5.53 17.46 24.72
C THR A 551 4.92 18.70 25.37
N HIS A 552 5.66 19.36 26.26
CA HIS A 552 5.22 20.63 26.87
C HIS A 552 4.86 21.70 25.82
N GLU A 553 5.56 21.75 24.69
CA GLU A 553 5.29 22.68 23.60
C GLU A 553 3.92 22.41 22.96
N VAL A 554 3.60 21.14 22.71
CA VAL A 554 2.30 20.73 22.19
C VAL A 554 1.18 21.10 23.16
N GLU A 555 1.37 20.92 24.47
CA GLU A 555 0.37 21.31 25.47
C GLU A 555 0.14 22.82 25.56
N GLN A 556 1.20 23.62 25.39
CA GLN A 556 1.10 25.07 25.54
C GLN A 556 0.57 25.77 24.29
N PHE A 557 0.91 25.28 23.09
CA PHE A 557 0.66 26.02 21.84
C PHE A 557 0.00 25.19 20.73
N GLY A 558 -0.06 23.86 20.86
CA GLY A 558 -0.48 22.95 19.78
C GLY A 558 -1.76 22.15 20.07
N LEU A 559 -2.34 22.25 21.26
CA LEU A 559 -3.43 21.37 21.69
C LEU A 559 -4.65 21.46 20.77
N ASP A 560 -5.07 22.66 20.38
CA ASP A 560 -6.22 22.88 19.49
C ASP A 560 -6.05 22.19 18.13
N GLN A 561 -4.82 22.16 17.60
CA GLN A 561 -4.52 21.46 16.35
C GLN A 561 -4.58 19.94 16.52
N VAL A 562 -4.12 19.42 17.66
CA VAL A 562 -4.14 17.98 17.96
C VAL A 562 -5.59 17.49 18.13
N VAL A 563 -6.40 18.21 18.92
CA VAL A 563 -7.78 17.81 19.23
C VAL A 563 -8.77 18.17 18.12
N GLY A 564 -8.39 19.12 17.24
CA GLY A 564 -9.16 19.50 16.05
C GLY A 564 -9.32 18.39 15.02
N GLY A 565 -8.59 17.28 15.15
CA GLY A 565 -8.95 16.02 14.50
C GLY A 565 -8.34 15.79 13.11
N ASP A 566 -7.32 16.56 12.72
CA ASP A 566 -6.48 16.22 11.56
C ASP A 566 -5.44 15.16 11.95
N LEU A 567 -5.78 13.90 11.69
CA LEU A 567 -4.90 12.76 11.95
C LEU A 567 -3.96 12.45 10.78
N ASN A 568 -3.86 13.32 9.77
CA ASN A 568 -3.03 13.09 8.58
C ASN A 568 -1.62 13.67 8.69
N GLY A 569 -1.34 14.48 9.72
CA GLY A 569 0.00 15.00 9.98
C GLY A 569 1.02 13.90 10.29
N GLY A 570 2.26 14.05 9.81
CA GLY A 570 3.34 13.04 9.95
C GLY A 570 3.77 12.71 11.38
N GLU A 571 3.25 13.42 12.39
CA GLU A 571 3.46 13.14 13.82
C GLU A 571 2.53 12.06 14.38
N TRP A 572 1.48 11.70 13.63
CA TRP A 572 0.55 10.64 13.99
C TRP A 572 1.03 9.29 13.44
N GLN A 573 1.15 8.29 14.31
CA GLN A 573 1.60 6.94 13.95
C GLN A 573 0.47 5.93 14.12
N PRO A 574 0.26 4.99 13.19
CA PRO A 574 -0.80 4.00 13.31
C PRO A 574 -0.51 3.00 14.44
N VAL A 575 -1.55 2.65 15.20
CA VAL A 575 -1.54 1.58 16.19
C VAL A 575 -2.87 0.81 16.13
N TYR A 576 -2.82 -0.48 16.40
CA TYR A 576 -3.93 -1.39 16.13
C TYR A 576 -4.43 -2.06 17.41
N SER A 577 -5.75 -2.12 17.58
CA SER A 577 -6.38 -2.86 18.68
C SER A 577 -6.51 -4.35 18.36
N LEU A 578 -6.92 -5.13 19.36
CA LEU A 578 -7.49 -6.48 19.20
C LEU A 578 -8.82 -6.45 18.41
N VAL A 579 -9.29 -7.63 17.96
CA VAL A 579 -10.52 -7.77 17.14
C VAL A 579 -11.76 -7.24 17.87
N ASP A 580 -11.80 -7.38 19.18
CA ASP A 580 -12.90 -6.86 20.00
C ASP A 580 -12.83 -5.33 20.24
N GLY A 581 -11.79 -4.65 19.74
CA GLY A 581 -11.59 -3.21 19.88
C GLY A 581 -10.69 -2.80 21.06
N ARG A 582 -10.12 -3.74 21.82
CA ARG A 582 -9.21 -3.42 22.94
C ARG A 582 -7.81 -3.07 22.44
N LEU A 583 -7.40 -1.82 22.60
CA LEU A 583 -6.04 -1.35 22.37
C LEU A 583 -5.22 -1.57 23.65
N THR A 584 -4.20 -2.42 23.61
CA THR A 584 -3.44 -2.81 24.81
C THR A 584 -2.30 -1.85 25.13
N ARG A 585 -1.89 -1.82 26.41
CA ARG A 585 -0.72 -1.04 26.85
C ARG A 585 0.54 -1.45 26.11
N ASP A 586 0.76 -2.74 25.86
CA ASP A 586 1.95 -3.24 25.15
C ASP A 586 2.06 -2.64 23.74
N ALA A 587 0.93 -2.49 23.05
CA ALA A 587 0.88 -1.85 21.72
C ALA A 587 1.31 -0.37 21.79
N LEU A 588 0.95 0.34 22.86
CA LEU A 588 1.34 1.74 23.09
C LEU A 588 2.80 1.87 23.57
N GLN A 589 3.27 0.97 24.44
CA GLN A 589 4.64 1.01 24.98
C GLN A 589 5.70 0.83 23.91
N THR A 590 5.43 0.01 22.89
CA THR A 590 6.32 -0.15 21.75
C THR A 590 6.65 1.19 21.09
N ILE A 591 5.67 2.09 20.97
CA ILE A 591 5.82 3.41 20.36
C ILE A 591 6.54 4.39 21.31
N LEU A 592 6.29 4.28 22.62
CA LEU A 592 6.96 5.09 23.63
C LEU A 592 8.46 4.77 23.75
N THR A 593 8.81 3.48 23.70
CA THR A 593 10.20 3.01 23.86
C THR A 593 11.10 3.34 22.67
N GLN A 594 10.54 3.55 21.48
CA GLN A 594 11.28 4.04 20.31
C GLN A 594 11.68 5.52 20.45
N ASN A 595 11.05 6.27 21.37
CA ASN A 595 11.22 7.72 21.54
C ASN A 595 11.81 8.08 22.91
N LYS A 596 12.95 7.48 23.28
CA LYS A 596 13.60 7.57 24.63
C LYS A 596 14.00 8.97 25.12
N TYR A 597 13.86 10.04 24.33
CA TYR A 597 14.49 11.34 24.60
C TYR A 597 13.53 12.52 24.83
N ALA A 598 12.21 12.32 24.86
CA ALA A 598 11.26 13.44 25.00
C ALA A 598 10.68 13.56 26.43
N GLY A 599 10.60 14.79 26.95
CA GLY A 599 9.81 15.13 28.15
C GLY A 599 8.31 15.01 27.87
N LEU A 600 7.84 13.77 27.75
CA LEU A 600 6.46 13.42 27.43
C LEU A 600 5.53 13.76 28.58
N VAL A 601 4.50 14.53 28.26
CA VAL A 601 3.46 14.98 29.20
C VAL A 601 2.07 14.44 28.86
N ALA A 602 1.87 14.02 27.60
CA ALA A 602 0.62 13.49 27.11
C ALA A 602 0.83 12.43 26.02
N ILE A 603 -0.15 11.53 25.90
CA ILE A 603 -0.30 10.64 24.75
C ILE A 603 -1.69 10.87 24.18
N PHE A 604 -1.76 11.14 22.89
CA PHE A 604 -3.01 11.34 22.18
C PHE A 604 -3.35 10.13 21.31
N LEU A 605 -4.59 9.66 21.37
CA LEU A 605 -5.10 8.60 20.51
C LEU A 605 -6.24 9.13 19.66
N GLY A 606 -6.08 9.12 18.34
CA GLY A 606 -7.08 9.52 17.36
C GLY A 606 -7.75 8.32 16.70
N ALA A 607 -9.07 8.36 16.54
CA ALA A 607 -9.83 7.41 15.74
C ALA A 607 -10.85 8.15 14.87
N ARG A 608 -11.04 7.67 13.63
CA ARG A 608 -12.08 8.19 12.73
C ARG A 608 -13.30 7.29 12.76
N PHE A 609 -14.48 7.89 12.66
CA PHE A 609 -15.73 7.15 12.58
C PHE A 609 -16.72 7.89 11.70
N GLN A 610 -17.73 7.18 11.24
CA GLN A 610 -18.81 7.70 10.41
C GLN A 610 -20.14 7.52 11.13
N VAL A 611 -20.95 8.58 11.10
CA VAL A 611 -22.34 8.55 11.53
C VAL A 611 -23.23 8.63 10.29
N ALA A 612 -24.14 7.67 10.14
CA ALA A 612 -24.97 7.58 8.94
C ALA A 612 -26.04 8.68 8.87
N ASN A 613 -26.61 9.05 10.03
CA ASN A 613 -27.69 10.03 10.12
C ASN A 613 -27.39 11.07 11.19
N SER A 614 -27.69 12.34 10.92
CA SER A 614 -27.58 13.40 11.93
C SER A 614 -28.45 13.06 13.14
N GLY A 615 -27.88 13.06 14.35
CA GLY A 615 -28.59 12.56 15.52
C GLY A 615 -27.74 12.48 16.77
N LEU A 616 -28.33 11.91 17.82
CA LEU A 616 -27.61 11.60 19.06
C LEU A 616 -26.77 10.34 18.84
N ALA A 617 -25.47 10.44 19.07
CA ALA A 617 -24.53 9.32 19.04
C ALA A 617 -24.01 9.05 20.45
N ARG A 618 -23.99 7.78 20.84
CA ARG A 618 -23.54 7.33 22.16
C ARG A 618 -22.23 6.58 22.04
N PHE A 619 -21.26 6.96 22.84
CA PHE A 619 -19.93 6.35 22.90
C PHE A 619 -19.70 5.82 24.30
N LYS A 620 -19.28 4.56 24.36
CA LYS A 620 -18.90 3.91 25.62
C LYS A 620 -17.40 3.67 25.62
N PHE A 621 -16.77 4.13 26.69
CA PHE A 621 -15.33 4.04 26.94
C PHE A 621 -15.13 3.02 28.05
N SER A 622 -14.59 1.87 27.70
CA SER A 622 -14.21 0.84 28.66
C SER A 622 -12.72 0.91 28.92
N ASP A 623 -12.33 0.71 30.18
CA ASP A 623 -10.94 0.64 30.64
C ASP A 623 -10.11 1.92 30.40
N ALA A 624 -10.75 3.09 30.26
CA ALA A 624 -10.10 4.38 30.00
C ALA A 624 -10.23 5.42 31.14
N PRO A 625 -9.87 5.11 32.40
CA PRO A 625 -10.04 6.05 33.51
C PRO A 625 -9.19 7.31 33.30
N GLY A 626 -9.83 8.48 33.42
CA GLY A 626 -9.14 9.78 33.35
C GLY A 626 -8.75 10.25 31.96
N ALA A 627 -9.23 9.59 30.89
CA ALA A 627 -9.05 10.09 29.54
C ALA A 627 -9.84 11.39 29.33
N ALA A 628 -9.19 12.42 28.83
CA ALA A 628 -9.90 13.57 28.27
C ALA A 628 -10.29 13.22 26.82
N VAL A 629 -11.53 13.52 26.44
CA VAL A 629 -12.12 13.11 25.16
C VAL A 629 -12.50 14.36 24.36
N TRP A 630 -12.24 14.33 23.06
CA TRP A 630 -12.74 15.32 22.11
C TRP A 630 -13.40 14.61 20.93
N ILE A 631 -14.48 15.19 20.41
CA ILE A 631 -15.00 14.86 19.08
C ILE A 631 -15.03 16.14 18.27
N ASP A 632 -14.33 16.15 17.13
CA ASP A 632 -14.17 17.32 16.26
C ASP A 632 -13.72 18.59 17.01
N GLY A 633 -12.74 18.44 17.90
CA GLY A 633 -12.22 19.52 18.75
C GLY A 633 -13.14 19.92 19.90
N GLN A 634 -14.37 19.40 19.99
CA GLN A 634 -15.27 19.70 21.09
C GLN A 634 -14.98 18.79 22.29
N PRO A 635 -14.62 19.36 23.46
CA PRO A 635 -14.32 18.57 24.64
C PRO A 635 -15.59 17.90 25.17
N LEU A 636 -15.47 16.61 25.43
CA LEU A 636 -16.48 15.79 26.08
C LEU A 636 -15.88 15.31 27.40
N GLY A 637 -16.62 15.50 28.51
CA GLY A 637 -16.12 15.16 29.85
C GLY A 637 -15.65 13.69 29.97
N GLY A 638 -14.77 13.41 30.93
CA GLY A 638 -14.11 12.10 31.12
C GLY A 638 -14.98 11.01 31.76
N ASN A 639 -16.23 10.85 31.31
CA ASN A 639 -17.13 9.81 31.80
C ASN A 639 -16.98 8.51 31.00
N SER A 640 -17.37 7.37 31.59
CA SER A 640 -17.40 6.05 30.91
C SER A 640 -18.37 5.99 29.73
N GLU A 641 -19.33 6.92 29.66
CA GLU A 641 -20.25 7.08 28.55
C GLU A 641 -20.38 8.56 28.20
N VAL A 642 -20.39 8.84 26.90
CA VAL A 642 -20.50 10.19 26.34
C VAL A 642 -21.59 10.19 25.27
N ASN A 643 -22.47 11.18 25.37
CA ASN A 643 -23.55 11.40 24.41
C ASN A 643 -23.34 12.75 23.76
N THR A 644 -23.30 12.78 22.43
CA THR A 644 -23.16 14.04 21.68
C THR A 644 -24.03 14.00 20.42
N ARG A 645 -24.43 15.18 19.95
CA ARG A 645 -25.20 15.30 18.71
C ARG A 645 -24.24 15.55 17.55
N LEU A 646 -24.24 14.65 16.57
CA LEU A 646 -23.36 14.71 15.41
C LEU A 646 -24.18 14.84 14.14
N THR A 647 -23.58 15.45 13.12
CA THR A 647 -24.14 15.48 11.76
C THR A 647 -23.90 14.15 11.06
N ALA A 648 -24.59 13.87 9.97
CA ALA A 648 -24.20 12.76 9.10
C ALA A 648 -22.83 13.06 8.47
N GLY A 649 -21.94 12.07 8.44
CA GLY A 649 -20.60 12.23 7.87
C GLY A 649 -19.50 11.59 8.71
N THR A 650 -18.25 11.95 8.37
CA THR A 650 -17.05 11.47 9.06
C THR A 650 -16.67 12.45 10.16
N HIS A 651 -16.32 11.89 11.32
CA HIS A 651 -15.94 12.62 12.52
C HIS A 651 -14.63 12.04 13.07
N THR A 652 -13.95 12.83 13.88
CA THR A 652 -12.71 12.41 14.56
C THR A 652 -12.89 12.45 16.06
N LEU A 653 -12.52 11.35 16.71
CA LEU A 653 -12.41 11.24 18.17
C LEU A 653 -10.94 11.31 18.56
N VAL A 654 -10.61 12.10 19.59
CA VAL A 654 -9.27 12.17 20.18
C VAL A 654 -9.37 11.89 21.68
N LEU A 655 -8.52 11.00 22.19
CA LEU A 655 -8.29 10.75 23.60
C LEU A 655 -6.95 11.33 24.04
N ARG A 656 -6.85 11.83 25.27
CA ARG A 656 -5.59 12.19 25.92
C ARG A 656 -5.39 11.38 27.19
N PHE A 657 -4.21 10.79 27.33
CA PHE A 657 -3.75 10.11 28.54
C PHE A 657 -2.49 10.74 29.12
N ASP A 658 -2.34 10.63 30.44
CA ASP A 658 -1.06 10.84 31.12
C ASP A 658 -0.15 9.62 30.85
N PRO A 659 1.06 9.80 30.28
CA PRO A 659 1.96 8.71 29.96
C PRO A 659 2.36 7.87 31.18
N LYS A 660 2.32 8.44 32.39
CA LYS A 660 2.63 7.74 33.65
C LYS A 660 1.46 6.92 34.20
N LYS A 661 0.25 7.12 33.66
CA LYS A 661 -1.00 6.49 34.14
C LYS A 661 -1.76 5.79 33.01
N LEU A 662 -1.06 5.24 32.03
CA LEU A 662 -1.68 4.50 30.94
C LEU A 662 -2.48 3.29 31.47
N PRO A 663 -3.73 3.10 31.03
CA PRO A 663 -4.48 1.90 31.37
C PRO A 663 -3.85 0.63 30.77
N GLU A 664 -4.26 -0.55 31.24
CA GLU A 664 -3.84 -1.84 30.66
C GLU A 664 -4.38 -2.03 29.24
N GLN A 665 -5.58 -1.51 28.97
CA GLN A 665 -6.24 -1.56 27.68
C GLN A 665 -7.25 -0.41 27.57
N VAL A 666 -7.58 0.01 26.35
CA VAL A 666 -8.61 1.01 26.06
C VAL A 666 -9.55 0.45 25.01
N ARG A 667 -10.86 0.63 25.18
CA ARG A 667 -11.86 0.24 24.19
C ARG A 667 -12.93 1.30 24.03
N ILE A 668 -13.23 1.66 22.79
CA ILE A 668 -14.38 2.49 22.44
C ILE A 668 -15.36 1.68 21.63
N GLU A 669 -16.63 1.74 22.02
CA GLU A 669 -17.73 1.19 21.25
C GLU A 669 -18.89 2.18 21.07
N SER A 670 -19.56 2.12 19.93
CA SER A 670 -20.76 2.89 19.64
C SER A 670 -21.68 2.11 18.70
N ALA A 671 -22.95 1.98 19.06
CA ALA A 671 -23.96 1.40 18.17
C ALA A 671 -24.45 2.41 17.10
N ASP A 672 -24.16 3.69 17.31
CA ASP A 672 -24.65 4.80 16.48
C ASP A 672 -23.57 5.26 15.46
N ALA A 673 -22.38 4.66 15.50
CA ALA A 673 -21.24 5.00 14.64
C ALA A 673 -20.51 3.76 14.10
N THR A 674 -19.93 3.92 12.91
CA THR A 674 -19.04 2.94 12.28
C THR A 674 -17.62 3.50 12.30
N PHE A 675 -16.72 2.89 13.08
CA PHE A 675 -15.31 3.23 13.08
C PHE A 675 -14.67 2.86 11.74
N LEU A 676 -13.85 3.78 11.23
CA LEU A 676 -13.20 3.68 9.94
C LEU A 676 -11.79 3.10 10.10
N ALA A 677 -11.36 2.33 9.10
CA ALA A 677 -9.96 2.01 8.86
C ALA A 677 -9.35 3.02 7.85
N ASP A 678 -8.02 3.08 7.76
CA ASP A 678 -7.29 3.95 6.81
C ASP A 678 -7.36 3.47 5.35
#